data_AF-A0A2S9ZZ60-F1
#
_entry.id   AF-A0A2S9ZZ60-F1
#
_cell.length_a   1.000
_cell.length_b   1.000
_cell.length_c   1.000
_cell.angle_alpha   90.00
_cell.angle_beta   90.00
_cell.angle_gamma   90.00
#
_symmetry.space_group_name_H-M   'P 1'
#
loop_
_entity.id
_entity.type
_entity.pdbx_description
1 polymer ?
#
loop_
_entity_poly.entity_id
_entity_poly.type
_entity_poly.pdbx_seq_one_letter_code
_entity_poly.pdbx_strand_id
1 'polypeptide(L)'
;MRGDTPRPRYLARLFSTAYTMQSVSLARTRFARQLRTKGRPFSGSAQALAVLGLRAEDPARKWERRAALDPEAVSELVKDGHDVLVEKCAKRAIGNDEYAKAGARVVDAFDPSACDVVVGVKEPTIPSLSSNTSLSKPAAHLAFFHCHKGQEYNYPLLRTLLQSSKRSGTRFIDYELLTSCSGTPTRSEPTIPGTSITPPTAPPRKRTVGFGFLAGCSGMADGLAQLGTKLLAGKGVVSPFLSLPRPLQAGTVDRMEKELRRVGEAIRRGEMGERLGPIVITISGRGKVGDGARKALDELGVEWVKADKLPEVASHAPTTIYACHLELSDYLVDRSGKAFDREEYRAHPERFDSVFHEKVAPYSTVFLNGGFWAPPSPRLLTTAQLAALQQSPKSRLISIVDVSCDFGGGLEFVKAATTLDDPIVQYDAVSDQLHRDPAHPTSIQLSSVEILPSAFPLDATKHFSKVLLPYLRHLLDDPSLARTTGDSEIREALKRATLVRDGKLEKQHEWLYGVLEKANVAEKRRKAVLLGAGLVAGPAVRTLAARPDVDVIVGASRFKAPEDDANSFARTASNDLPAAEKLASGLANVSTVSLDASSEQALSDLVASADVVLSLLPAPMHVNVANLCIKHKKALVTASYVSPAMAALHDSAKDAGVVLLNELGLDPGIDHITAMRLIHEAKETGNKIKSFVSFCGGLPAPEISNVPLGYKFSWSPRGVLTAALNSASFRLSGRNISIPGSDLLRLNFPQVPLIRGFAFEGVANRDSLAYLPQYGLDKDLPTILRGTLRYPGFSKIADAFKRLGLFDTEALDAPVERWTDLLPVCLRKQGFTVDAGLQSALEQVLGGDAALAREVFQELQALSLVEGADSSLASDLPPLPSVPAAPIDLLSGILANRLAYKPGERDAVVLAHQVTTESADGQVELFTSSLVQYGDEKASAMATTVGVPIALGALLYLDGKIAQRGVVSPASDEVWRPMLTALQDAGIRFVEGRRKGTRGVLEQLEQQVARF
;
A
#
# COMPACT_ATOMS: atom_id res chain seq x y z
N MET A 1 -23.36 34.96 -41.31
CA MET A 1 -24.25 34.46 -42.38
C MET A 1 -24.34 32.95 -42.25
N ARG A 2 -25.58 32.42 -42.23
CA ARG A 2 -26.11 31.08 -42.62
C ARG A 2 -25.18 29.87 -42.46
N GLY A 3 -25.54 28.75 -41.84
CA GLY A 3 -26.76 27.93 -41.70
C GLY A 3 -26.22 26.48 -41.45
N ASP A 4 -26.90 25.44 -40.97
CA ASP A 4 -28.30 25.10 -40.79
C ASP A 4 -28.42 24.00 -39.71
N THR A 5 -29.53 24.05 -38.98
CA THR A 5 -30.16 23.04 -38.09
C THR A 5 -30.59 21.74 -38.83
N PRO A 6 -30.98 20.58 -38.20
CA PRO A 6 -31.92 20.48 -37.06
C PRO A 6 -31.84 19.28 -36.05
N ARG A 7 -31.97 19.59 -34.73
CA ARG A 7 -33.06 19.30 -33.74
C ARG A 7 -33.99 18.04 -33.91
N PRO A 8 -34.84 17.63 -32.91
CA PRO A 8 -34.95 17.94 -31.44
C PRO A 8 -35.39 16.71 -30.55
N ARG A 9 -35.47 16.76 -29.20
CA ARG A 9 -36.62 17.09 -28.30
C ARG A 9 -36.34 16.38 -26.93
N TYR A 10 -36.70 16.79 -25.71
CA TYR A 10 -37.48 17.86 -25.10
C TYR A 10 -37.15 17.84 -23.59
N LEU A 11 -36.90 18.99 -22.95
CA LEU A 11 -37.04 19.17 -21.51
C LEU A 11 -37.41 20.64 -21.21
N ALA A 12 -38.30 20.78 -20.22
CA ALA A 12 -38.66 21.97 -19.45
C ALA A 12 -39.62 23.01 -20.05
N ARG A 13 -40.80 23.09 -19.42
CA ARG A 13 -41.40 24.29 -18.77
C ARG A 13 -42.25 23.75 -17.60
N LEU A 14 -42.49 24.39 -16.46
CA LEU A 14 -41.99 25.52 -15.65
C LEU A 14 -43.17 25.79 -14.68
N PHE A 15 -42.89 25.78 -13.38
CA PHE A 15 -43.47 26.58 -12.28
C PHE A 15 -44.91 27.15 -12.32
N SER A 16 -45.69 26.75 -11.31
CA SER A 16 -46.59 27.55 -10.46
C SER A 16 -47.07 26.55 -9.37
N THR A 17 -47.14 26.77 -8.06
CA THR A 17 -47.31 27.97 -7.23
C THR A 17 -46.85 27.59 -5.81
N ALA A 18 -46.13 28.49 -5.14
CA ALA A 18 -45.91 28.40 -3.69
C ALA A 18 -47.16 28.95 -2.97
N TYR A 19 -47.65 28.24 -1.96
CA TYR A 19 -48.21 28.74 -0.68
C TYR A 19 -49.14 27.67 -0.06
N THR A 20 -49.00 27.49 1.26
CA THR A 20 -49.97 26.83 2.18
C THR A 20 -49.89 25.29 2.30
N MET A 21 -49.14 24.79 3.29
CA MET A 21 -49.55 23.66 4.15
C MET A 21 -48.61 23.54 5.38
N GLN A 22 -48.61 24.57 6.23
CA GLN A 22 -48.31 24.43 7.65
C GLN A 22 -49.65 24.25 8.38
N SER A 23 -50.21 23.03 8.44
CA SER A 23 -51.32 22.70 9.37
C SER A 23 -51.87 21.27 9.23
N VAL A 24 -51.08 20.21 9.02
CA VAL A 24 -51.58 18.83 9.17
C VAL A 24 -50.47 17.85 9.63
N SER A 25 -49.95 18.01 10.85
CA SER A 25 -49.05 17.01 11.48
C SER A 25 -49.32 16.82 12.99
N LEU A 26 -50.53 17.15 13.45
CA LEU A 26 -50.93 17.00 14.85
C LEU A 26 -52.22 16.16 15.05
N ALA A 27 -52.72 15.51 13.99
CA ALA A 27 -53.99 14.78 14.01
C ALA A 27 -53.89 13.28 13.67
N ARG A 28 -52.69 12.67 13.69
CA ARG A 28 -52.51 11.20 13.50
C ARG A 28 -52.00 10.43 14.72
N THR A 29 -51.86 11.09 15.87
CA THR A 29 -51.36 10.47 17.12
C THR A 29 -52.46 10.09 18.13
N ARG A 30 -53.74 10.14 17.75
CA ARG A 30 -54.85 9.84 18.69
C ARG A 30 -55.88 8.80 18.24
N PHE A 31 -55.77 8.21 17.04
CA PHE A 31 -56.78 7.29 16.51
C PHE A 31 -56.39 5.80 16.42
N ALA A 32 -55.19 5.41 16.85
CA ALA A 32 -54.74 4.01 16.85
C ALA A 32 -54.63 3.35 18.24
N ARG A 33 -55.12 4.01 19.31
CA ARG A 33 -54.99 3.52 20.70
C ARG A 33 -56.30 3.00 21.33
N GLN A 34 -57.38 2.86 20.56
CA GLN A 34 -58.71 2.58 21.12
C GLN A 34 -59.50 1.42 20.47
N LEU A 35 -58.84 0.49 19.78
CA LEU A 35 -59.47 -0.73 19.23
C LEU A 35 -58.64 -2.00 19.44
N ARG A 36 -58.11 -2.21 20.66
CA ARG A 36 -57.58 -3.50 21.12
C ARG A 36 -58.01 -3.78 22.57
N THR A 37 -59.31 -3.75 22.83
CA THR A 37 -59.89 -4.26 24.07
C THR A 37 -61.24 -4.91 23.75
N LYS A 38 -61.19 -6.17 23.30
CA LYS A 38 -62.22 -7.21 23.47
C LYS A 38 -61.80 -8.48 22.73
N GLY A 39 -61.13 -9.36 23.46
CA GLY A 39 -60.77 -10.73 23.06
C GLY A 39 -60.20 -11.45 24.28
N ARG A 40 -60.83 -12.55 24.69
CA ARG A 40 -60.56 -13.34 25.91
C ARG A 40 -59.08 -13.80 26.03
N PRO A 41 -58.57 -14.05 27.25
CA PRO A 41 -57.18 -14.40 27.46
C PRO A 41 -56.96 -15.86 27.04
N PHE A 42 -56.17 -16.08 25.99
CA PHE A 42 -55.45 -17.35 25.85
C PHE A 42 -54.11 -17.16 26.56
N SER A 43 -53.90 -17.95 27.60
CA SER A 43 -52.64 -18.05 28.34
C SER A 43 -51.57 -18.68 27.44
N GLY A 44 -50.88 -17.85 26.68
CA GLY A 44 -49.56 -18.12 26.13
C GLY A 44 -48.65 -17.00 26.61
N SER A 45 -47.52 -17.33 27.23
CA SER A 45 -46.53 -16.34 27.69
C SER A 45 -46.21 -15.35 26.58
N ALA A 46 -46.53 -14.07 26.78
CA ALA A 46 -46.10 -13.01 25.87
C ALA A 46 -44.58 -12.87 25.96
N GLN A 47 -43.87 -13.60 25.10
CA GLN A 47 -42.42 -13.53 24.96
C GLN A 47 -42.08 -12.12 24.46
N ALA A 48 -41.19 -11.42 25.16
CA ALA A 48 -40.76 -10.08 24.75
C ALA A 48 -40.12 -10.16 23.36
N LEU A 49 -40.60 -9.36 22.41
CA LEU A 49 -40.12 -9.34 21.02
C LEU A 49 -38.69 -8.79 21.00
N ALA A 50 -37.72 -9.63 20.63
CA ALA A 50 -36.31 -9.25 20.51
C ALA A 50 -36.04 -8.44 19.22
N VAL A 51 -34.98 -7.62 19.26
CA VAL A 51 -34.51 -6.79 18.14
C VAL A 51 -33.20 -7.34 17.59
N LEU A 52 -33.17 -7.67 16.29
CA LEU A 52 -31.98 -8.08 15.57
C LEU A 52 -31.46 -6.95 14.68
N GLY A 53 -30.17 -6.63 14.76
CA GLY A 53 -29.48 -5.69 13.87
C GLY A 53 -28.57 -6.39 12.86
N LEU A 54 -28.84 -6.24 11.57
CA LEU A 54 -27.98 -6.65 10.45
C LEU A 54 -27.13 -5.47 9.98
N ARG A 55 -25.82 -5.53 10.25
CA ARG A 55 -24.88 -4.44 9.96
C ARG A 55 -24.60 -4.28 8.46
N ALA A 56 -24.22 -3.06 8.07
CA ALA A 56 -23.68 -2.77 6.75
C ALA A 56 -22.29 -3.40 6.58
N GLU A 57 -22.01 -3.87 5.36
CA GLU A 57 -20.69 -4.40 5.00
C GLU A 57 -19.65 -3.29 4.98
N ASP A 58 -18.46 -3.58 5.50
CA ASP A 58 -17.36 -2.62 5.65
C ASP A 58 -16.97 -1.96 4.31
N PRO A 59 -17.07 -0.62 4.16
CA PRO A 59 -16.78 0.06 2.90
C PRO A 59 -15.33 -0.09 2.45
N ALA A 60 -14.37 -0.25 3.37
CA ALA A 60 -12.95 -0.41 3.04
C ALA A 60 -12.64 -1.76 2.36
N ARG A 61 -13.49 -2.78 2.58
CA ARG A 61 -13.32 -4.11 2.00
C ARG A 61 -13.98 -4.21 0.64
N LYS A 62 -13.26 -3.82 -0.41
CA LYS A 62 -13.76 -3.75 -1.80
C LYS A 62 -14.68 -4.89 -2.22
N TRP A 63 -14.29 -6.15 -1.96
CA TRP A 63 -15.02 -7.33 -2.42
C TRP A 63 -15.97 -7.96 -1.39
N GLU A 64 -16.05 -7.43 -0.17
CA GLU A 64 -17.03 -7.95 0.79
C GLU A 64 -18.43 -7.41 0.45
N ARG A 65 -19.26 -8.29 -0.12
CA ARG A 65 -20.64 -8.00 -0.54
C ARG A 65 -21.63 -8.98 0.08
N ARG A 66 -21.16 -9.91 0.92
CA ARG A 66 -21.97 -10.94 1.57
C ARG A 66 -22.63 -10.35 2.81
N ALA A 67 -23.86 -10.77 3.07
CA ALA A 67 -24.56 -10.46 4.31
C ALA A 67 -24.62 -11.71 5.21
N ALA A 68 -24.86 -11.49 6.51
CA ALA A 68 -25.03 -12.58 7.47
C ALA A 68 -26.40 -13.28 7.34
N LEU A 69 -27.41 -12.53 6.86
CA LEU A 69 -28.76 -13.01 6.63
C LEU A 69 -29.21 -12.65 5.22
N ASP A 70 -30.09 -13.48 4.67
CA ASP A 70 -30.80 -13.21 3.42
C ASP A 70 -32.27 -12.83 3.70
N PRO A 71 -33.02 -12.31 2.71
CA PRO A 71 -34.40 -11.88 2.89
C PRO A 71 -35.35 -12.99 3.36
N GLU A 72 -35.08 -14.26 3.01
CA GLU A 72 -35.90 -15.39 3.45
C GLU A 72 -35.80 -15.59 4.96
N ALA A 73 -34.58 -15.67 5.51
CA ALA A 73 -34.37 -15.76 6.95
C ALA A 73 -34.91 -14.52 7.70
N VAL A 74 -34.78 -13.33 7.11
CA VAL A 74 -35.38 -12.11 7.68
C VAL A 74 -36.90 -12.23 7.76
N SER A 75 -37.55 -12.71 6.70
CA SER A 75 -39.01 -12.91 6.69
C SER A 75 -39.46 -13.94 7.72
N GLU A 76 -38.69 -15.01 7.91
CA GLU A 76 -38.92 -15.99 8.97
C GLU A 76 -38.85 -15.35 10.37
N LEU A 77 -37.79 -14.59 10.67
CA LEU A 77 -37.63 -13.95 11.98
C LEU A 77 -38.73 -12.90 12.27
N VAL A 78 -39.17 -12.17 11.24
CA VAL A 78 -40.29 -11.22 11.37
C VAL A 78 -41.61 -11.95 11.61
N LYS A 79 -41.85 -13.11 10.96
CA LYS A 79 -43.01 -13.96 11.22
C LYS A 79 -43.01 -14.55 12.62
N ASP A 80 -41.83 -14.87 13.15
CA ASP A 80 -41.62 -15.31 14.53
C ASP A 80 -41.85 -14.17 15.55
N GLY A 81 -42.01 -12.92 15.07
CA GLY A 81 -42.39 -11.75 15.86
C GLY A 81 -41.25 -10.78 16.20
N HIS A 82 -40.02 -11.06 15.77
CA HIS A 82 -38.86 -10.22 16.06
C HIS A 82 -38.83 -8.94 15.19
N ASP A 83 -38.28 -7.84 15.73
CA ASP A 83 -37.97 -6.65 14.92
C ASP A 83 -36.59 -6.84 14.28
N VAL A 84 -36.48 -6.63 12.97
CA VAL A 84 -35.23 -6.81 12.21
C VAL A 84 -34.82 -5.48 11.60
N LEU A 85 -33.70 -4.93 12.07
CA LEU A 85 -33.10 -3.70 11.59
C LEU A 85 -32.01 -4.03 10.59
N VAL A 86 -32.07 -3.41 9.41
CA VAL A 86 -31.05 -3.61 8.37
C VAL A 86 -30.42 -2.28 8.04
N GLU A 87 -29.11 -2.16 8.24
CA GLU A 87 -28.39 -0.97 7.79
C GLU A 87 -28.32 -0.95 6.26
N LYS A 88 -28.59 0.22 5.69
CA LYS A 88 -28.46 0.46 4.26
C LYS A 88 -27.02 0.21 3.83
N CYS A 89 -26.84 -0.60 2.80
CA CYS A 89 -25.55 -0.79 2.16
C CYS A 89 -25.71 -0.80 0.64
N ALA A 90 -25.06 0.14 -0.04
CA ALA A 90 -25.11 0.23 -1.50
C ALA A 90 -24.29 -0.87 -2.22
N LYS A 91 -23.37 -1.52 -1.50
CA LYS A 91 -22.43 -2.50 -2.06
C LYS A 91 -22.91 -3.96 -1.93
N ARG A 92 -23.78 -4.24 -0.95
CA ARG A 92 -24.33 -5.57 -0.63
C ARG A 92 -24.90 -6.23 -1.89
N ALA A 93 -24.73 -7.55 -2.02
CA ALA A 93 -25.22 -8.29 -3.18
C ALA A 93 -26.76 -8.39 -3.25
N ILE A 94 -27.43 -8.20 -2.12
CA ILE A 94 -28.90 -8.20 -1.98
C ILE A 94 -29.35 -6.77 -1.67
N GLY A 95 -30.34 -6.28 -2.40
CA GLY A 95 -30.79 -4.89 -2.32
C GLY A 95 -31.57 -4.59 -1.04
N ASN A 96 -31.50 -3.34 -0.58
CA ASN A 96 -32.27 -2.86 0.59
C ASN A 96 -33.78 -3.10 0.43
N ASP A 97 -34.33 -2.93 -0.78
CA ASP A 97 -35.74 -3.14 -1.07
C ASP A 97 -36.19 -4.59 -0.87
N GLU A 98 -35.29 -5.56 -1.04
CA GLU A 98 -35.58 -6.98 -0.80
C GLU A 98 -35.76 -7.25 0.69
N TYR A 99 -34.92 -6.64 1.54
CA TYR A 99 -35.09 -6.71 2.99
C TYR A 99 -36.36 -6.00 3.47
N ALA A 100 -36.67 -4.83 2.90
CA ALA A 100 -37.92 -4.13 3.22
C ALA A 100 -39.15 -4.97 2.86
N LYS A 101 -39.14 -5.63 1.70
CA LYS A 101 -40.21 -6.57 1.29
C LYS A 101 -40.30 -7.80 2.19
N ALA A 102 -39.20 -8.26 2.76
CA ALA A 102 -39.18 -9.34 3.75
C ALA A 102 -39.75 -8.93 5.11
N GLY A 103 -40.01 -7.63 5.35
CA GLY A 103 -40.59 -7.10 6.57
C GLY A 103 -39.59 -6.44 7.52
N ALA A 104 -38.31 -6.33 7.15
CA ALA A 104 -37.32 -5.61 7.95
C ALA A 104 -37.47 -4.09 7.87
N ARG A 105 -37.07 -3.41 8.94
CA ARG A 105 -36.93 -1.95 8.99
C ARG A 105 -35.54 -1.55 8.52
N VAL A 106 -35.47 -1.06 7.29
CA VAL A 106 -34.23 -0.57 6.70
C VAL A 106 -33.91 0.84 7.22
N VAL A 107 -32.71 1.02 7.79
CA VAL A 107 -32.26 2.26 8.44
C VAL A 107 -30.90 2.71 7.91
N ASP A 108 -30.57 4.00 7.97
CA ASP A 108 -29.23 4.48 7.56
C ASP A 108 -28.12 3.94 8.46
N ALA A 109 -28.37 3.92 9.77
CA ALA A 109 -27.56 3.24 10.78
C ALA A 109 -28.48 2.88 11.96
N PHE A 110 -28.14 1.86 12.74
CA PHE A 110 -28.79 1.61 14.03
C PHE A 110 -27.79 1.74 15.19
N ASP A 111 -28.32 2.03 16.38
CA ASP A 111 -27.55 1.92 17.62
C ASP A 111 -27.46 0.44 18.02
N PRO A 112 -26.25 -0.17 18.08
CA PRO A 112 -26.10 -1.57 18.49
C PRO A 112 -26.65 -1.84 19.90
N SER A 113 -26.68 -0.83 20.79
CA SER A 113 -27.22 -0.97 22.15
C SER A 113 -28.75 -1.10 22.18
N ALA A 114 -29.42 -0.78 21.07
CA ALA A 114 -30.87 -0.97 20.90
C ALA A 114 -31.22 -2.37 20.37
N CYS A 115 -30.24 -3.21 20.06
CA CYS A 115 -30.43 -4.56 19.53
C CYS A 115 -30.10 -5.61 20.61
N ASP A 116 -30.89 -6.68 20.69
CA ASP A 116 -30.57 -7.84 21.53
C ASP A 116 -29.51 -8.72 20.85
N VAL A 117 -29.53 -8.78 19.51
CA VAL A 117 -28.56 -9.52 18.69
C VAL A 117 -28.08 -8.65 17.53
N VAL A 118 -26.78 -8.57 17.31
CA VAL A 118 -26.17 -7.87 16.17
C VAL A 118 -25.33 -8.85 15.35
N VAL A 119 -25.56 -8.88 14.05
CA VAL A 119 -24.87 -9.77 13.12
C VAL A 119 -24.22 -9.01 11.98
N GLY A 120 -23.02 -9.44 11.62
CA GLY A 120 -22.32 -9.06 10.39
C GLY A 120 -21.43 -10.21 9.94
N VAL A 121 -21.02 -10.27 8.66
CA VAL A 121 -20.08 -11.31 8.20
C VAL A 121 -18.70 -11.05 8.80
N LYS A 122 -18.20 -9.82 8.65
CA LYS A 122 -16.92 -9.36 9.19
C LYS A 122 -17.10 -8.57 10.48
N GLU A 123 -16.01 -8.50 11.23
CA GLU A 123 -15.92 -7.79 12.49
C GLU A 123 -16.29 -6.30 12.35
N PRO A 124 -16.83 -5.68 13.41
CA PRO A 124 -17.00 -4.24 13.49
C PRO A 124 -15.68 -3.49 13.49
N THR A 125 -15.70 -2.26 12.97
CA THR A 125 -14.52 -1.39 13.02
C THR A 125 -14.27 -0.96 14.46
N ILE A 126 -13.01 -0.79 14.85
CA ILE A 126 -12.63 -0.36 16.20
C ILE A 126 -13.36 0.93 16.62
N PRO A 127 -13.46 1.99 15.78
CA PRO A 127 -14.21 3.20 16.13
C PRO A 127 -15.68 2.91 16.49
N SER A 128 -16.35 2.01 15.76
CA SER A 128 -17.77 1.67 16.02
C SER A 128 -17.99 0.95 17.35
N LEU A 129 -17.00 0.19 17.83
CA LEU A 129 -17.04 -0.45 19.15
C LEU A 129 -16.69 0.51 20.29
N SER A 130 -15.84 1.51 20.02
CA SER A 130 -15.37 2.49 20.99
C SER A 130 -16.43 3.55 21.32
N SER A 131 -17.29 3.91 20.36
CA SER A 131 -18.31 4.97 20.51
C SER A 131 -19.58 4.57 21.27
N ASN A 132 -19.76 3.30 21.66
CA ASN A 132 -20.96 2.86 22.40
C ASN A 132 -20.97 3.42 23.84
N THR A 133 -21.95 4.28 24.14
CA THR A 133 -22.01 5.08 25.38
C THR A 133 -23.18 4.76 26.31
N SER A 134 -23.99 3.71 26.09
CA SER A 134 -25.19 3.48 26.92
C SER A 134 -25.40 2.03 27.41
N LEU A 135 -25.80 1.95 28.68
CA LEU A 135 -26.24 0.78 29.44
C LEU A 135 -27.76 0.65 29.33
N SER A 136 -28.28 -0.42 28.71
CA SER A 136 -29.65 -0.84 29.04
C SER A 136 -29.89 -2.35 28.94
N LYS A 137 -29.25 -3.08 28.02
CA LYS A 137 -29.33 -4.56 27.95
C LYS A 137 -28.05 -5.19 27.37
N PRO A 138 -27.62 -6.36 27.87
CA PRO A 138 -26.50 -7.10 27.28
C PRO A 138 -26.90 -7.68 25.91
N ALA A 139 -26.28 -7.19 24.84
CA ALA A 139 -26.48 -7.66 23.47
C ALA A 139 -25.51 -8.80 23.11
N ALA A 140 -25.86 -9.65 22.14
CA ALA A 140 -24.95 -10.63 21.54
C ALA A 140 -24.49 -10.16 20.14
N HIS A 141 -23.18 -10.06 19.92
CA HIS A 141 -22.58 -9.68 18.64
C HIS A 141 -21.90 -10.89 17.99
N LEU A 142 -22.30 -11.21 16.76
CA LEU A 142 -21.74 -12.33 16.01
C LEU A 142 -21.06 -11.85 14.73
N ALA A 143 -19.82 -12.30 14.55
CA ALA A 143 -19.00 -12.04 13.36
C ALA A 143 -17.85 -13.05 13.26
N PHE A 144 -17.13 -13.04 12.14
CA PHE A 144 -15.79 -13.64 12.07
C PHE A 144 -14.76 -12.70 12.68
N PHE A 145 -14.56 -12.78 14.01
CA PHE A 145 -13.60 -11.92 14.71
C PHE A 145 -12.15 -12.39 14.55
N HIS A 146 -11.93 -13.69 14.41
CA HIS A 146 -10.60 -14.33 14.27
C HIS A 146 -9.62 -14.08 15.42
N CYS A 147 -10.00 -13.35 16.47
CA CYS A 147 -9.15 -13.07 17.64
C CYS A 147 -8.75 -14.35 18.39
N HIS A 148 -9.55 -15.41 18.32
CA HIS A 148 -9.24 -16.70 18.94
C HIS A 148 -7.95 -17.33 18.39
N LYS A 149 -7.44 -16.89 17.23
CA LYS A 149 -6.18 -17.37 16.64
C LYS A 149 -4.95 -16.75 17.29
N GLY A 150 -5.10 -15.74 18.14
CA GLY A 150 -4.00 -15.07 18.83
C GLY A 150 -2.96 -14.42 17.91
N GLN A 151 -3.35 -14.04 16.70
CA GLN A 151 -2.47 -13.37 15.73
C GLN A 151 -2.32 -11.88 16.06
N GLU A 152 -1.10 -11.33 15.92
CA GLU A 152 -0.74 -9.98 16.38
C GLU A 152 -1.64 -8.87 15.83
N TYR A 153 -2.02 -8.93 14.56
CA TYR A 153 -2.88 -7.93 13.94
C TYR A 153 -4.28 -7.84 14.60
N ASN A 154 -4.73 -8.89 15.31
CA ASN A 154 -6.03 -8.92 16.00
C ASN A 154 -6.00 -8.32 17.42
N TYR A 155 -4.83 -8.01 17.98
CA TYR A 155 -4.75 -7.53 19.37
C TYR A 155 -5.54 -6.23 19.62
N PRO A 156 -5.49 -5.21 18.75
CA PRO A 156 -6.28 -3.99 18.94
C PRO A 156 -7.78 -4.26 18.98
N LEU A 157 -8.27 -5.14 18.09
CA LEU A 157 -9.67 -5.56 18.08
C LEU A 157 -10.02 -6.28 19.38
N LEU A 158 -9.23 -7.27 19.80
CA LEU A 158 -9.48 -8.05 21.02
C LEU A 158 -9.57 -7.17 22.28
N ARG A 159 -8.65 -6.20 22.43
CA ARG A 159 -8.71 -5.22 23.53
C ARG A 159 -9.99 -4.38 23.47
N THR A 160 -10.38 -3.96 22.28
CA THR A 160 -11.59 -3.18 22.06
C THR A 160 -12.84 -4.00 22.39
N LEU A 161 -12.88 -5.30 22.05
CA LEU A 161 -13.97 -6.21 22.42
C LEU A 161 -14.08 -6.35 23.95
N LEU A 162 -12.94 -6.54 24.64
CA LEU A 162 -12.90 -6.60 26.11
C LEU A 162 -13.42 -5.31 26.76
N GLN A 163 -12.94 -4.15 26.29
CA GLN A 163 -13.38 -2.85 26.82
C GLN A 163 -14.84 -2.53 26.48
N SER A 164 -15.30 -2.88 25.28
CA SER A 164 -16.69 -2.71 24.87
C SER A 164 -17.60 -3.58 25.73
N SER A 165 -17.28 -4.88 25.86
CA SER A 165 -18.01 -5.82 26.71
C SER A 165 -18.05 -5.38 28.17
N LYS A 166 -16.94 -4.85 28.71
CA LYS A 166 -16.88 -4.31 30.08
C LYS A 166 -17.82 -3.12 30.28
N ARG A 167 -18.04 -2.29 29.26
CA ARG A 167 -18.90 -1.10 29.32
C ARG A 167 -20.37 -1.43 29.12
N SER A 168 -20.70 -2.29 28.16
CA SER A 168 -22.08 -2.54 27.73
C SER A 168 -22.66 -3.88 28.20
N GLY A 169 -21.84 -4.80 28.71
CA GLY A 169 -22.23 -6.19 28.93
C GLY A 169 -22.37 -7.00 27.64
N THR A 170 -21.93 -6.47 26.49
CA THR A 170 -22.04 -7.16 25.19
C THR A 170 -21.24 -8.45 25.20
N ARG A 171 -21.85 -9.52 24.68
CA ARG A 171 -21.20 -10.80 24.41
C ARG A 171 -20.70 -10.83 22.97
N PHE A 172 -19.46 -11.23 22.75
CA PHE A 172 -18.90 -11.39 21.40
C PHE A 172 -18.73 -12.88 21.08
N ILE A 173 -19.37 -13.34 20.01
CA ILE A 173 -19.43 -14.75 19.60
C ILE A 173 -18.78 -14.88 18.22
N ASP A 174 -17.73 -15.69 18.12
CA ASP A 174 -17.01 -15.92 16.86
C ASP A 174 -17.66 -17.07 16.06
N TYR A 175 -18.11 -16.79 14.84
CA TYR A 175 -18.69 -17.81 13.96
C TYR A 175 -17.74 -18.98 13.68
N GLU A 176 -16.43 -18.77 13.74
CA GLU A 176 -15.44 -19.82 13.48
C GLU A 176 -15.48 -20.93 14.55
N LEU A 177 -15.94 -20.60 15.75
CA LEU A 177 -16.02 -21.49 16.91
C LEU A 177 -17.38 -22.19 17.08
N LEU A 178 -18.35 -21.92 16.19
CA LEU A 178 -19.63 -22.64 16.16
C LEU A 178 -19.40 -24.07 15.65
N THR A 179 -19.50 -25.03 16.57
CA THR A 179 -19.11 -26.44 16.39
C THR A 179 -20.17 -27.41 16.95
N SER A 180 -20.27 -28.63 16.41
CA SER A 180 -21.21 -29.67 16.88
C SER A 180 -20.87 -30.24 18.27
N CYS A 181 -21.84 -30.89 18.92
CA CYS A 181 -21.64 -31.57 20.22
C CYS A 181 -21.13 -33.01 20.09
N SER A 182 -21.51 -33.74 19.02
CA SER A 182 -21.04 -35.11 18.80
C SER A 182 -19.58 -35.14 18.33
N GLY A 183 -18.72 -35.81 19.09
CA GLY A 183 -17.30 -36.04 18.79
C GLY A 183 -17.06 -37.07 17.68
N THR A 184 -17.52 -36.78 16.46
CA THR A 184 -16.76 -37.27 15.29
C THR A 184 -15.62 -36.29 15.04
N PRO A 185 -14.35 -36.69 15.21
CA PRO A 185 -13.26 -35.73 15.27
C PRO A 185 -13.02 -35.05 13.92
N THR A 186 -13.08 -33.72 13.87
CA THR A 186 -12.41 -32.92 12.82
C THR A 186 -11.77 -31.67 13.41
N ARG A 187 -10.45 -31.54 13.24
CA ARG A 187 -9.55 -30.37 13.49
C ARG A 187 -9.19 -30.00 14.93
N SER A 188 -7.99 -30.38 15.38
CA SER A 188 -7.30 -29.64 16.44
C SER A 188 -7.02 -28.22 15.93
N GLU A 189 -7.35 -27.21 16.73
CA GLU A 189 -6.72 -25.90 16.59
C GLU A 189 -5.26 -26.02 17.07
N PRO A 190 -4.25 -25.55 16.33
CA PRO A 190 -2.88 -25.52 16.83
C PRO A 190 -2.67 -24.30 17.73
N THR A 191 -2.13 -24.61 18.90
CA THR A 191 -1.17 -23.82 19.67
C THR A 191 -0.21 -23.01 18.79
N ILE A 192 -0.03 -21.72 19.09
CA ILE A 192 0.99 -20.85 18.48
C ILE A 192 2.39 -21.22 19.01
N PRO A 193 3.37 -21.61 18.18
CA PRO A 193 4.74 -21.80 18.62
C PRO A 193 5.43 -20.45 18.91
N GLY A 194 6.05 -20.32 20.08
CA GLY A 194 6.74 -19.10 20.55
C GLY A 194 6.26 -18.59 21.92
N THR A 195 5.17 -19.16 22.44
CA THR A 195 4.73 -18.91 23.82
C THR A 195 4.53 -20.24 24.54
N SER A 196 5.05 -20.37 25.76
CA SER A 196 4.91 -21.56 26.62
C SER A 196 3.49 -21.76 27.15
N ILE A 197 2.46 -21.30 26.44
CA ILE A 197 1.06 -21.31 26.88
C ILE A 197 0.27 -22.16 25.90
N THR A 198 0.03 -23.41 26.28
CA THR A 198 -0.76 -24.39 25.52
C THR A 198 -2.27 -24.15 25.73
N PRO A 199 -3.08 -23.85 24.69
CA PRO A 199 -4.52 -24.03 24.70
C PRO A 199 -4.96 -25.41 25.21
N PRO A 200 -6.13 -25.50 25.87
CA PRO A 200 -6.64 -26.76 26.40
C PRO A 200 -6.99 -27.76 25.29
N THR A 201 -6.58 -29.02 25.51
CA THR A 201 -6.71 -30.18 24.63
C THR A 201 -8.12 -30.78 24.64
N ALA A 202 -9.09 -30.12 24.00
CA ALA A 202 -10.40 -30.72 23.71
C ALA A 202 -10.37 -31.47 22.36
N PRO A 203 -11.04 -32.63 22.23
CA PRO A 203 -11.14 -33.34 20.96
C PRO A 203 -11.87 -32.48 19.93
N PRO A 204 -11.47 -32.59 18.66
CA PRO A 204 -11.80 -31.58 17.68
C PRO A 204 -13.23 -31.73 17.12
N ARG A 205 -14.02 -30.66 17.18
CA ARG A 205 -15.46 -30.67 16.85
C ARG A 205 -15.73 -30.12 15.46
N LYS A 206 -16.74 -30.64 14.76
CA LYS A 206 -17.08 -30.22 13.39
C LYS A 206 -17.64 -28.81 13.37
N ARG A 207 -16.98 -27.90 12.64
CA ARG A 207 -17.47 -26.54 12.39
C ARG A 207 -18.76 -26.56 11.58
N THR A 208 -19.81 -25.96 12.13
CA THR A 208 -21.16 -25.98 11.56
C THR A 208 -21.39 -24.80 10.61
N VAL A 209 -20.83 -23.63 10.92
CA VAL A 209 -21.03 -22.38 10.17
C VAL A 209 -19.76 -21.95 9.42
N GLY A 210 -19.80 -21.80 8.10
CA GLY A 210 -18.66 -21.32 7.32
C GLY A 210 -18.81 -21.48 5.80
N PHE A 211 -17.85 -20.96 5.04
CA PHE A 211 -17.93 -20.84 3.58
C PHE A 211 -17.06 -21.82 2.78
N GLY A 212 -16.50 -22.86 3.42
CA GLY A 212 -15.47 -23.70 2.80
C GLY A 212 -15.86 -24.32 1.47
N PHE A 213 -17.11 -24.76 1.31
CA PHE A 213 -17.60 -25.34 0.05
C PHE A 213 -17.52 -24.34 -1.11
N LEU A 214 -18.03 -23.13 -0.89
CA LEU A 214 -17.98 -22.08 -1.91
C LEU A 214 -16.55 -21.63 -2.20
N ALA A 215 -15.66 -21.59 -1.19
CA ALA A 215 -14.24 -21.30 -1.41
C ALA A 215 -13.59 -22.33 -2.35
N GLY A 216 -13.92 -23.62 -2.17
CA GLY A 216 -13.47 -24.70 -3.05
C GLY A 216 -14.01 -24.58 -4.48
N CYS A 217 -15.32 -24.36 -4.62
CA CYS A 217 -15.95 -24.16 -5.93
C CYS A 217 -15.33 -22.96 -6.67
N SER A 218 -15.24 -21.81 -6.00
CA SER A 218 -14.67 -20.60 -6.61
C SER A 218 -13.18 -20.76 -6.87
N GLY A 219 -12.42 -21.35 -5.96
CA GLY A 219 -10.98 -21.55 -6.12
C GLY A 219 -10.66 -22.42 -7.34
N MET A 220 -11.35 -23.56 -7.47
CA MET A 220 -11.16 -24.43 -8.64
C MET A 220 -11.59 -23.75 -9.94
N ALA A 221 -12.79 -23.15 -9.97
CA ALA A 221 -13.30 -22.47 -11.16
C ALA A 221 -12.40 -21.31 -11.60
N ASP A 222 -11.90 -20.50 -10.65
CA ASP A 222 -11.02 -19.38 -10.96
C ASP A 222 -9.64 -19.86 -11.43
N GLY A 223 -9.09 -20.89 -10.79
CA GLY A 223 -7.84 -21.51 -11.22
C GLY A 223 -7.90 -22.06 -12.64
N LEU A 224 -9.02 -22.70 -13.00
CA LEU A 224 -9.26 -23.20 -14.36
C LEU A 224 -9.44 -22.08 -15.38
N ALA A 225 -10.21 -21.04 -15.07
CA ALA A 225 -10.39 -19.90 -15.97
C ALA A 225 -9.04 -19.27 -16.33
N GLN A 226 -8.19 -19.11 -15.33
CA GLN A 226 -6.89 -18.47 -15.50
C GLN A 226 -5.83 -19.39 -16.11
N LEU A 227 -5.95 -20.71 -15.93
CA LEU A 227 -5.13 -21.69 -16.63
C LEU A 227 -5.14 -21.45 -18.15
N GLY A 228 -6.28 -21.04 -18.71
CA GLY A 228 -6.39 -20.71 -20.15
C GLY A 228 -5.33 -19.70 -20.60
N THR A 229 -5.14 -18.61 -19.86
CA THR A 229 -4.12 -17.59 -20.16
C THR A 229 -2.70 -18.13 -20.02
N LYS A 230 -2.42 -18.93 -18.99
CA LYS A 230 -1.10 -19.55 -18.80
C LYS A 230 -0.75 -20.55 -19.90
N LEU A 231 -1.72 -21.35 -20.35
CA LEU A 231 -1.54 -22.27 -21.47
C LEU A 231 -1.27 -21.51 -22.77
N LEU A 232 -1.99 -20.42 -23.03
CA LEU A 232 -1.79 -19.61 -24.23
C LEU A 232 -0.42 -18.92 -24.22
N ALA A 233 -0.12 -18.16 -23.17
CA ALA A 233 1.08 -17.34 -23.10
C ALA A 233 2.36 -18.16 -22.85
N GLY A 234 2.29 -19.15 -21.96
CA GLY A 234 3.47 -19.92 -21.53
C GLY A 234 3.74 -21.18 -22.36
N LYS A 235 2.73 -21.74 -23.03
CA LYS A 235 2.86 -22.98 -23.81
C LYS A 235 2.41 -22.85 -25.27
N GLY A 236 1.84 -21.71 -25.67
CA GLY A 236 1.28 -21.53 -27.02
C GLY A 236 0.06 -22.42 -27.29
N VAL A 237 -0.65 -22.85 -26.25
CA VAL A 237 -1.79 -23.77 -26.34
C VAL A 237 -3.10 -23.01 -26.14
N VAL A 238 -3.91 -22.95 -27.20
CA VAL A 238 -5.29 -22.49 -27.12
C VAL A 238 -6.12 -23.58 -26.45
N SER A 239 -6.93 -23.21 -25.47
CA SER A 239 -7.80 -24.13 -24.73
C SER A 239 -9.18 -23.52 -24.47
N PRO A 240 -10.24 -24.34 -24.32
CA PRO A 240 -11.57 -23.84 -24.00
C PRO A 240 -11.66 -23.04 -22.69
N PHE A 241 -10.71 -23.23 -21.76
CA PHE A 241 -10.59 -22.45 -20.53
C PHE A 241 -10.42 -20.94 -20.76
N LEU A 242 -9.85 -20.51 -21.89
CA LEU A 242 -9.76 -19.08 -22.24
C LEU A 242 -11.14 -18.40 -22.30
N SER A 243 -12.20 -19.18 -22.57
CA SER A 243 -13.57 -18.69 -22.63
C SER A 243 -14.37 -18.92 -21.34
N LEU A 244 -13.76 -19.52 -20.31
CA LEU A 244 -14.41 -19.78 -19.02
C LEU A 244 -14.46 -18.46 -18.23
N PRO A 245 -15.64 -17.89 -17.94
CA PRO A 245 -15.71 -16.70 -17.10
C PRO A 245 -15.20 -17.01 -15.69
N ARG A 246 -14.58 -16.00 -15.07
CA ARG A 246 -14.19 -16.10 -13.65
C ARG A 246 -15.45 -16.13 -12.76
N PRO A 247 -15.38 -16.72 -11.55
CA PRO A 247 -16.48 -16.75 -10.58
C PRO A 247 -17.21 -15.42 -10.37
N LEU A 248 -16.45 -14.31 -10.25
CA LEU A 248 -17.01 -12.97 -10.08
C LEU A 248 -17.88 -12.52 -11.28
N GLN A 249 -17.54 -12.96 -12.50
CA GLN A 249 -18.27 -12.66 -13.73
C GLN A 249 -19.48 -13.58 -13.92
N ALA A 250 -19.37 -14.85 -13.49
CA ALA A 250 -20.50 -15.77 -13.44
C ALA A 250 -21.56 -15.31 -12.42
N GLY A 251 -21.13 -14.74 -11.29
CA GLY A 251 -21.98 -14.13 -10.27
C GLY A 251 -22.77 -15.12 -9.39
N THR A 252 -23.06 -16.32 -9.89
CA THR A 252 -23.71 -17.41 -9.15
C THR A 252 -23.04 -18.75 -9.43
N VAL A 253 -23.13 -19.68 -8.47
CA VAL A 253 -22.64 -21.06 -8.61
C VAL A 253 -23.35 -21.76 -9.77
N ASP A 254 -24.69 -21.67 -9.87
CA ASP A 254 -25.48 -22.31 -10.93
C ASP A 254 -25.01 -21.91 -12.34
N ARG A 255 -24.68 -20.63 -12.56
CA ARG A 255 -24.14 -20.17 -13.83
C ARG A 255 -22.74 -20.70 -14.05
N MET A 256 -21.90 -20.71 -13.01
CA MET A 256 -20.54 -21.26 -13.09
C MET A 256 -20.56 -22.75 -13.48
N GLU A 257 -21.45 -23.55 -12.90
CA GLU A 257 -21.61 -24.97 -13.25
C GLU A 257 -21.98 -25.18 -14.72
N LYS A 258 -22.86 -24.33 -15.27
CA LYS A 258 -23.21 -24.38 -16.71
C LYS A 258 -22.01 -24.05 -17.60
N GLU A 259 -21.18 -23.08 -17.22
CA GLU A 259 -19.98 -22.73 -17.97
C GLU A 259 -18.89 -23.80 -17.88
N LEU A 260 -18.74 -24.45 -16.72
CA LEU A 260 -17.85 -25.61 -16.56
C LEU A 260 -18.28 -26.77 -17.46
N ARG A 261 -19.59 -27.10 -17.49
CA ARG A 261 -20.14 -28.12 -18.40
C ARG A 261 -19.85 -27.79 -19.87
N ARG A 262 -20.08 -26.54 -20.28
CA ARG A 262 -19.79 -26.06 -21.66
C ARG A 262 -18.32 -26.27 -22.03
N VAL A 263 -17.41 -25.87 -21.14
CA VAL A 263 -15.95 -26.02 -21.36
C VAL A 263 -15.54 -27.49 -21.39
N GLY A 264 -16.08 -28.31 -20.50
CA GLY A 264 -15.84 -29.75 -20.47
C GLY A 264 -16.27 -30.47 -21.76
N GLU A 265 -17.44 -30.12 -22.28
CA GLU A 265 -17.94 -30.64 -23.56
C GLU A 265 -17.07 -30.21 -24.75
N ALA A 266 -16.58 -28.96 -24.77
CA ALA A 266 -15.66 -28.49 -25.80
C ALA A 266 -14.33 -29.28 -25.80
N ILE A 267 -13.78 -29.55 -24.60
CA ILE A 267 -12.56 -30.36 -24.48
C ILE A 267 -12.81 -31.80 -25.00
N ARG A 268 -13.95 -32.40 -24.67
CA ARG A 268 -14.35 -33.73 -25.17
C ARG A 268 -14.55 -33.78 -26.69
N ARG A 269 -14.92 -32.66 -27.34
CA ARG A 269 -14.98 -32.52 -28.81
C ARG A 269 -13.61 -32.32 -29.47
N GLY A 270 -12.53 -32.29 -28.70
CA GLY A 270 -11.18 -32.10 -29.24
C GLY A 270 -10.79 -30.64 -29.47
N GLU A 271 -11.50 -29.68 -28.87
CA GLU A 271 -11.19 -28.24 -29.00
C GLU A 271 -9.97 -27.80 -28.16
N MET A 272 -9.16 -28.77 -27.67
CA MET A 272 -7.93 -28.55 -26.90
C MET A 272 -6.70 -28.89 -27.74
N GLY A 273 -5.68 -28.02 -27.72
CA GLY A 273 -4.47 -28.24 -28.53
C GLY A 273 -3.69 -29.50 -28.16
N GLU A 274 -3.23 -30.25 -29.18
CA GLU A 274 -2.59 -31.57 -29.06
C GLU A 274 -1.26 -31.60 -28.25
N ARG A 275 -0.68 -30.43 -27.95
CA ARG A 275 0.70 -30.32 -27.41
C ARG A 275 0.83 -30.55 -25.90
N LEU A 276 -0.25 -30.60 -25.12
CA LEU A 276 -0.16 -30.63 -23.66
C LEU A 276 -0.22 -32.04 -23.04
N GLY A 277 -0.74 -33.05 -23.76
CA GLY A 277 -1.20 -34.29 -23.14
C GLY A 277 -2.44 -34.06 -22.25
N PRO A 278 -2.86 -35.05 -21.44
CA PRO A 278 -4.07 -34.96 -20.62
C PRO A 278 -3.88 -33.96 -19.49
N ILE A 279 -4.97 -33.29 -19.10
CA ILE A 279 -4.96 -32.45 -17.90
C ILE A 279 -5.22 -33.34 -16.70
N VAL A 280 -4.32 -33.29 -15.73
CA VAL A 280 -4.47 -34.01 -14.46
C VAL A 280 -4.66 -32.99 -13.35
N ILE A 281 -5.80 -33.05 -12.66
CA ILE A 281 -6.14 -32.12 -11.59
C ILE A 281 -6.10 -32.86 -10.26
N THR A 282 -5.28 -32.40 -9.32
CA THR A 282 -5.18 -33.00 -8.00
C THR A 282 -5.71 -32.05 -6.93
N ILE A 283 -6.43 -32.60 -5.95
CA ILE A 283 -7.03 -31.84 -4.84
C ILE A 283 -6.56 -32.43 -3.53
N SER A 284 -5.99 -31.61 -2.64
CA SER A 284 -5.76 -32.00 -1.24
C SER A 284 -6.93 -31.60 -0.34
N GLY A 285 -7.10 -32.34 0.76
CA GLY A 285 -8.08 -32.04 1.80
C GLY A 285 -9.46 -32.62 1.53
N ARG A 286 -9.89 -33.58 2.36
CA ARG A 286 -11.22 -34.22 2.34
C ARG A 286 -12.29 -33.44 3.13
N GLY A 287 -12.19 -32.12 3.13
CA GLY A 287 -13.11 -31.22 3.82
C GLY A 287 -14.00 -30.44 2.85
N LYS A 288 -14.82 -29.52 3.39
CA LYS A 288 -15.75 -28.70 2.61
C LYS A 288 -15.10 -28.03 1.38
N VAL A 289 -13.86 -27.55 1.51
CA VAL A 289 -13.10 -26.95 0.39
C VAL A 289 -12.84 -27.96 -0.71
N GLY A 290 -12.29 -29.13 -0.39
CA GLY A 290 -12.07 -30.19 -1.36
C GLY A 290 -13.37 -30.69 -1.99
N ASP A 291 -14.45 -30.80 -1.21
CA ASP A 291 -15.77 -31.19 -1.71
C ASP A 291 -16.35 -30.16 -2.70
N GLY A 292 -16.14 -28.87 -2.45
CA GLY A 292 -16.54 -27.80 -3.37
C GLY A 292 -15.72 -27.81 -4.66
N ALA A 293 -14.41 -28.02 -4.56
CA ALA A 293 -13.54 -28.18 -5.73
C ALA A 293 -13.93 -29.41 -6.56
N ARG A 294 -14.22 -30.53 -5.88
CA ARG A 294 -14.74 -31.76 -6.49
C ARG A 294 -16.03 -31.52 -7.24
N LYS A 295 -17.00 -30.82 -6.63
CA LYS A 295 -18.26 -30.48 -7.31
C LYS A 295 -18.02 -29.67 -8.59
N ALA A 296 -17.12 -28.69 -8.57
CA ALA A 296 -16.77 -27.93 -9.78
C ALA A 296 -16.15 -28.83 -10.87
N LEU A 297 -15.31 -29.80 -10.49
CA LEU A 297 -14.74 -30.77 -11.44
C LEU A 297 -15.76 -31.78 -11.97
N ASP A 298 -16.72 -32.22 -11.16
CA ASP A 298 -17.81 -33.08 -11.62
C ASP A 298 -18.60 -32.39 -12.75
N GLU A 299 -18.83 -31.07 -12.63
CA GLU A 299 -19.47 -30.27 -13.69
C GLU A 299 -18.60 -30.07 -14.93
N LEU A 300 -17.27 -30.07 -14.77
CA LEU A 300 -16.35 -30.08 -15.92
C LEU A 300 -16.39 -31.44 -16.65
N GLY A 301 -16.86 -32.52 -16.03
CA GLY A 301 -16.92 -33.86 -16.61
C GLY A 301 -15.57 -34.58 -16.61
N VAL A 302 -14.86 -34.54 -15.47
CA VAL A 302 -13.57 -35.23 -15.26
C VAL A 302 -13.73 -36.74 -15.05
N GLU A 303 -12.67 -37.49 -15.33
CA GLU A 303 -12.52 -38.89 -14.93
C GLU A 303 -11.75 -39.02 -13.62
N TRP A 304 -12.40 -39.56 -12.59
CA TRP A 304 -11.80 -39.72 -11.26
C TRP A 304 -10.88 -40.94 -11.18
N VAL A 305 -9.66 -40.73 -10.70
CA VAL A 305 -8.65 -41.79 -10.50
C VAL A 305 -8.05 -41.75 -9.10
N LYS A 306 -7.45 -42.88 -8.69
CA LYS A 306 -6.68 -42.99 -7.46
C LYS A 306 -5.24 -42.48 -7.67
N ALA A 307 -4.57 -42.11 -6.57
CA ALA A 307 -3.24 -41.50 -6.62
C ALA A 307 -2.18 -42.42 -7.24
N ASP A 308 -2.29 -43.74 -7.05
CA ASP A 308 -1.41 -44.76 -7.63
C ASP A 308 -1.49 -44.83 -9.18
N LYS A 309 -2.57 -44.33 -9.77
CA LYS A 309 -2.79 -44.26 -11.22
C LYS A 309 -2.29 -42.96 -11.87
N LEU A 310 -1.83 -41.98 -11.10
CA LEU A 310 -1.33 -40.70 -11.64
C LEU A 310 -0.21 -40.87 -12.69
N PRO A 311 0.81 -41.75 -12.50
CA PRO A 311 1.85 -41.95 -13.52
C PRO A 311 1.34 -42.53 -14.83
N GLU A 312 0.32 -43.41 -14.75
CA GLU A 312 -0.30 -44.06 -15.91
C GLU A 312 -1.11 -43.03 -16.72
N VAL A 313 -2.04 -42.33 -16.06
CA VAL A 313 -2.96 -41.40 -16.75
C VAL A 313 -2.29 -40.14 -17.27
N ALA A 314 -1.16 -39.73 -16.67
CA ALA A 314 -0.37 -38.61 -17.17
C ALA A 314 0.17 -38.83 -18.59
N SER A 315 0.17 -40.08 -19.07
CA SER A 315 0.66 -40.50 -20.39
C SER A 315 -0.47 -40.82 -21.39
N HIS A 316 -1.75 -40.66 -21.02
CA HIS A 316 -2.90 -40.97 -21.88
C HIS A 316 -3.17 -39.90 -22.97
N ALA A 317 -4.26 -40.07 -23.71
CA ALA A 317 -4.70 -39.16 -24.78
C ALA A 317 -4.99 -37.73 -24.27
N PRO A 318 -4.73 -36.68 -25.08
CA PRO A 318 -4.82 -35.28 -24.66
C PRO A 318 -6.25 -34.74 -24.45
N THR A 319 -7.28 -35.47 -24.89
CA THR A 319 -8.68 -35.04 -24.84
C THR A 319 -9.39 -35.38 -23.53
N THR A 320 -8.73 -36.09 -22.61
CA THR A 320 -9.30 -36.52 -21.32
C THR A 320 -8.79 -35.64 -20.18
N ILE A 321 -9.69 -35.28 -19.27
CA ILE A 321 -9.37 -34.55 -18.03
C ILE A 321 -9.51 -35.54 -16.87
N TYR A 322 -8.40 -35.81 -16.18
CA TYR A 322 -8.38 -36.67 -15.00
C TYR A 322 -8.40 -35.85 -13.73
N ALA A 323 -9.04 -36.36 -12.69
CA ALA A 323 -9.02 -35.77 -11.36
C ALA A 323 -8.67 -36.80 -10.28
N CYS A 324 -7.92 -36.36 -9.26
CA CYS A 324 -7.62 -37.19 -8.10
C CYS A 324 -7.85 -36.39 -6.81
N HIS A 325 -8.70 -36.92 -5.92
CA HIS A 325 -8.92 -36.35 -4.58
C HIS A 325 -8.04 -37.09 -3.58
N LEU A 326 -6.93 -36.48 -3.22
CA LEU A 326 -5.87 -37.09 -2.44
C LEU A 326 -6.32 -37.39 -1.00
N GLU A 327 -5.88 -38.52 -0.48
CA GLU A 327 -5.86 -38.88 0.93
C GLU A 327 -4.51 -38.54 1.54
N LEU A 328 -4.46 -38.38 2.88
CA LEU A 328 -3.19 -38.12 3.57
C LEU A 328 -2.16 -39.24 3.35
N SER A 329 -2.62 -40.49 3.25
CA SER A 329 -1.77 -41.65 2.96
C SER A 329 -1.13 -41.64 1.57
N ASP A 330 -1.63 -40.82 0.64
CA ASP A 330 -1.09 -40.77 -0.73
C ASP A 330 0.23 -40.00 -0.80
N TYR A 331 0.51 -39.14 0.19
CA TYR A 331 1.67 -38.26 0.18
C TYR A 331 2.34 -38.06 1.55
N LEU A 332 1.84 -38.65 2.63
CA LEU A 332 2.53 -38.67 3.94
C LEU A 332 3.07 -40.06 4.25
N VAL A 333 4.34 -40.11 4.64
CA VAL A 333 5.03 -41.35 5.04
C VAL A 333 5.59 -41.21 6.45
N ASP A 334 5.50 -42.27 7.25
CA ASP A 334 6.13 -42.32 8.57
C ASP A 334 7.64 -42.53 8.39
N ARG A 335 8.48 -41.75 9.08
CA ARG A 335 9.95 -41.84 9.03
C ARG A 335 10.51 -43.21 9.43
N SER A 336 9.78 -43.98 10.22
CA SER A 336 10.13 -45.35 10.61
C SER A 336 9.81 -46.40 9.54
N GLY A 337 9.14 -46.02 8.44
CA GLY A 337 8.69 -46.93 7.39
C GLY A 337 7.37 -47.65 7.70
N LYS A 338 6.69 -47.30 8.80
CA LYS A 338 5.36 -47.83 9.14
C LYS A 338 4.30 -47.34 8.14
N ALA A 339 3.28 -48.17 7.91
CA ALA A 339 2.10 -47.76 7.14
C ALA A 339 1.42 -46.53 7.79
N PHE A 340 0.94 -45.61 6.96
CA PHE A 340 0.28 -44.40 7.42
C PHE A 340 -0.92 -44.72 8.31
N ASP A 341 -0.91 -44.20 9.54
CA ASP A 341 -2.05 -44.22 10.45
C ASP A 341 -2.48 -42.78 10.78
N ARG A 342 -3.77 -42.52 10.63
CA ARG A 342 -4.33 -41.17 10.75
C ARG A 342 -4.35 -40.67 12.19
N GLU A 343 -4.56 -41.55 13.17
CA GLU A 343 -4.57 -41.16 14.58
C GLU A 343 -3.14 -40.92 15.09
N GLU A 344 -2.17 -41.73 14.64
CA GLU A 344 -0.75 -41.49 14.93
C GLU A 344 -0.26 -40.18 14.31
N TYR A 345 -0.60 -39.88 13.06
CA TYR A 345 -0.27 -38.60 12.43
C TYR A 345 -0.86 -37.40 13.19
N ARG A 346 -2.07 -37.54 13.74
CA ARG A 346 -2.69 -36.48 14.53
C ARG A 346 -1.97 -36.26 15.87
N ALA A 347 -1.56 -37.34 16.52
CA ALA A 347 -0.87 -37.28 17.81
C ALA A 347 0.58 -36.80 17.67
N HIS A 348 1.26 -37.20 16.59
CA HIS A 348 2.69 -37.00 16.36
C HIS A 348 2.99 -36.62 14.90
N PRO A 349 2.49 -35.47 14.41
CA PRO A 349 2.66 -35.07 13.01
C PRO A 349 4.14 -34.88 12.61
N GLU A 350 5.03 -34.59 13.57
CA GLU A 350 6.47 -34.41 13.37
C GLU A 350 7.23 -35.68 12.96
N ARG A 351 6.60 -36.85 13.12
CA ARG A 351 7.15 -38.16 12.72
C ARG A 351 7.00 -38.44 11.22
N PHE A 352 6.26 -37.63 10.49
CA PHE A 352 5.90 -37.87 9.10
C PHE A 352 6.63 -36.89 8.17
N ASP A 353 6.92 -37.34 6.96
CA ASP A 353 7.45 -36.52 5.87
C ASP A 353 6.47 -36.50 4.68
N SER A 354 6.48 -35.39 3.93
CA SER A 354 5.70 -35.26 2.70
C SER A 354 6.49 -35.72 1.47
N VAL A 355 5.99 -36.74 0.79
CA VAL A 355 6.48 -37.23 -0.51
C VAL A 355 5.63 -36.71 -1.68
N PHE A 356 4.86 -35.64 -1.46
CA PHE A 356 4.00 -35.02 -2.47
C PHE A 356 4.77 -34.63 -3.74
N HIS A 357 5.97 -34.07 -3.56
CA HIS A 357 6.87 -33.65 -4.64
C HIS A 357 7.36 -34.81 -5.53
N GLU A 358 7.30 -36.05 -5.06
CA GLU A 358 7.71 -37.24 -5.81
C GLU A 358 6.50 -38.00 -6.40
N LYS A 359 5.45 -38.18 -5.59
CA LYS A 359 4.33 -39.08 -5.91
C LYS A 359 3.16 -38.41 -6.62
N VAL A 360 3.00 -37.09 -6.47
CA VAL A 360 1.80 -36.38 -6.93
C VAL A 360 2.13 -35.20 -7.83
N ALA A 361 2.98 -34.28 -7.36
CA ALA A 361 3.28 -33.04 -8.05
C ALA A 361 3.82 -33.24 -9.49
N PRO A 362 4.74 -34.19 -9.77
CA PRO A 362 5.26 -34.38 -11.13
C PRO A 362 4.19 -34.74 -12.17
N TYR A 363 3.10 -35.38 -11.73
CA TYR A 363 2.04 -35.88 -12.60
C TYR A 363 0.83 -34.95 -12.67
N SER A 364 0.77 -33.93 -11.80
CA SER A 364 -0.35 -32.99 -11.72
C SER A 364 -0.15 -31.84 -12.71
N THR A 365 -1.18 -31.43 -13.43
CA THR A 365 -1.20 -30.19 -14.23
C THR A 365 -1.65 -29.00 -13.39
N VAL A 366 -2.72 -29.20 -12.63
CA VAL A 366 -3.27 -28.24 -11.68
C VAL A 366 -3.35 -28.91 -10.32
N PHE A 367 -2.87 -28.24 -9.28
CA PHE A 367 -3.03 -28.68 -7.91
C PHE A 367 -3.86 -27.66 -7.13
N LEU A 368 -4.95 -28.09 -6.49
CA LEU A 368 -5.69 -27.29 -5.53
C LEU A 368 -5.36 -27.75 -4.11
N ASN A 369 -4.78 -26.84 -3.31
CA ASN A 369 -4.55 -27.06 -1.89
C ASN A 369 -5.77 -26.60 -1.07
N GLY A 370 -6.54 -27.56 -0.58
CA GLY A 370 -7.61 -27.35 0.40
C GLY A 370 -7.29 -27.96 1.76
N GLY A 371 -6.06 -28.47 1.93
CA GLY A 371 -5.57 -29.10 3.14
C GLY A 371 -5.30 -28.07 4.24
N PHE A 372 -5.64 -28.44 5.47
CA PHE A 372 -5.22 -27.69 6.64
C PHE A 372 -3.76 -28.04 6.97
N TRP A 373 -2.96 -27.03 7.32
CA TRP A 373 -1.59 -27.21 7.77
C TRP A 373 -1.35 -26.49 9.11
N ALA A 374 -0.44 -27.03 9.91
CA ALA A 374 0.01 -26.44 11.16
C ALA A 374 1.52 -26.63 11.32
N PRO A 375 2.24 -25.77 12.05
CA PRO A 375 3.69 -25.83 12.19
C PRO A 375 4.31 -27.20 12.55
N PRO A 376 3.72 -28.05 13.42
CA PRO A 376 4.31 -29.36 13.72
C PRO A 376 4.09 -30.39 12.59
N SER A 377 3.26 -30.08 11.58
CA SER A 377 3.05 -30.93 10.41
C SER A 377 4.12 -30.70 9.35
N PRO A 378 4.56 -31.75 8.62
CA PRO A 378 5.47 -31.57 7.50
C PRO A 378 4.86 -30.61 6.48
N ARG A 379 5.71 -29.77 5.89
CA ARG A 379 5.31 -28.95 4.74
C ARG A 379 4.88 -29.88 3.61
N LEU A 380 3.81 -29.52 2.91
CA LEU A 380 3.33 -30.28 1.76
C LEU A 380 4.34 -30.20 0.61
N LEU A 381 4.82 -28.99 0.30
CA LEU A 381 5.81 -28.73 -0.73
C LEU A 381 6.72 -27.56 -0.31
N THR A 382 8.03 -27.80 -0.27
CA THR A 382 9.03 -26.77 0.03
C THR A 382 9.40 -25.95 -1.20
N THR A 383 9.99 -24.77 -1.01
CA THR A 383 10.50 -23.95 -2.13
C THR A 383 11.56 -24.70 -2.92
N ALA A 384 12.47 -25.40 -2.24
CA ALA A 384 13.50 -26.21 -2.89
C ALA A 384 12.93 -27.37 -3.72
N GLN A 385 11.89 -28.05 -3.21
CA GLN A 385 11.20 -29.10 -3.95
C GLN A 385 10.47 -28.54 -5.17
N LEU A 386 9.83 -27.38 -5.05
CA LEU A 386 9.20 -26.73 -6.20
C LEU A 386 10.23 -26.29 -7.25
N ALA A 387 11.38 -25.76 -6.84
CA ALA A 387 12.48 -25.41 -7.75
C ALA A 387 12.95 -26.65 -8.55
N ALA A 388 13.12 -27.79 -7.88
CA ALA A 388 13.47 -29.05 -8.52
C ALA A 388 12.39 -29.52 -9.52
N LEU A 389 11.11 -29.34 -9.19
CA LEU A 389 9.99 -29.63 -10.10
C LEU A 389 9.99 -28.71 -11.33
N GLN A 390 10.24 -27.41 -11.16
CA GLN A 390 10.27 -26.45 -12.28
C GLN A 390 11.42 -26.69 -13.25
N GLN A 391 12.55 -27.21 -12.75
CA GLN A 391 13.70 -27.58 -13.58
C GLN A 391 13.55 -28.96 -14.23
N SER A 392 12.64 -29.80 -13.74
CA SER A 392 12.45 -31.16 -14.24
C SER A 392 11.59 -31.20 -15.49
N PRO A 393 12.08 -31.72 -16.64
CA PRO A 393 11.27 -31.87 -17.85
C PRO A 393 10.16 -32.92 -17.70
N LYS A 394 10.22 -33.74 -16.63
CA LYS A 394 9.19 -34.73 -16.30
C LYS A 394 8.01 -34.13 -15.54
N SER A 395 8.18 -32.93 -14.96
CA SER A 395 7.11 -32.29 -14.19
C SER A 395 6.04 -31.72 -15.12
N ARG A 396 4.78 -32.00 -14.79
CA ARG A 396 3.61 -31.49 -15.50
C ARG A 396 2.95 -30.30 -14.78
N LEU A 397 3.47 -29.90 -13.62
CA LEU A 397 2.83 -28.91 -12.75
C LEU A 397 2.91 -27.50 -13.33
N ILE A 398 1.74 -26.95 -13.67
CA ILE A 398 1.61 -25.63 -14.29
C ILE A 398 0.98 -24.62 -13.33
N SER A 399 -0.01 -25.06 -12.55
CA SER A 399 -0.77 -24.16 -11.66
C SER A 399 -1.02 -24.76 -10.29
N ILE A 400 -0.90 -23.90 -9.28
CA ILE A 400 -1.26 -24.18 -7.90
C ILE A 400 -2.34 -23.17 -7.46
N VAL A 401 -3.45 -23.68 -6.96
CA VAL A 401 -4.52 -22.91 -6.33
C VAL A 401 -4.51 -23.22 -4.85
N ASP A 402 -3.99 -22.30 -4.05
CA ASP A 402 -3.93 -22.44 -2.61
C ASP A 402 -5.13 -21.75 -1.95
N VAL A 403 -6.12 -22.55 -1.54
CA VAL A 403 -7.31 -22.05 -0.83
C VAL A 403 -7.03 -21.89 0.67
N SER A 404 -5.96 -22.54 1.19
CA SER A 404 -5.56 -22.39 2.59
C SER A 404 -5.07 -20.97 2.89
N CYS A 405 -4.26 -20.40 1.98
CA CYS A 405 -3.65 -19.08 2.10
C CYS A 405 -2.78 -18.92 3.36
N ASP A 406 -2.10 -19.99 3.75
CA ASP A 406 -1.21 -19.99 4.91
C ASP A 406 0.20 -19.52 4.49
N PHE A 407 0.58 -18.29 4.86
CA PHE A 407 1.89 -17.71 4.49
C PHE A 407 3.04 -18.46 5.14
N GLY A 408 4.00 -18.89 4.32
CA GLY A 408 5.11 -19.74 4.78
C GLY A 408 4.62 -21.03 5.43
N GLY A 409 3.43 -21.53 5.04
CA GLY A 409 2.76 -22.68 5.65
C GLY A 409 3.01 -24.00 4.91
N GLY A 410 1.95 -24.78 4.66
CA GLY A 410 2.07 -26.07 3.99
C GLY A 410 2.72 -25.99 2.61
N LEU A 411 2.47 -24.89 1.88
CA LEU A 411 3.21 -24.50 0.69
C LEU A 411 4.17 -23.36 1.07
N GLU A 412 5.45 -23.68 1.23
CA GLU A 412 6.44 -22.77 1.82
C GLU A 412 6.57 -21.43 1.08
N PHE A 413 6.45 -21.47 -0.23
CA PHE A 413 6.63 -20.35 -1.14
C PHE A 413 5.45 -19.38 -1.22
N VAL A 414 4.33 -19.66 -0.53
CA VAL A 414 3.21 -18.72 -0.44
C VAL A 414 3.62 -17.60 0.51
N LYS A 415 4.05 -16.46 -0.04
CA LYS A 415 4.57 -15.30 0.73
C LYS A 415 3.57 -14.16 0.92
N ALA A 416 2.53 -14.12 0.08
CA ALA A 416 1.51 -13.08 0.10
C ALA A 416 0.21 -13.60 -0.53
N ALA A 417 -0.91 -13.01 -0.12
CA ALA A 417 -2.21 -13.28 -0.71
C ALA A 417 -2.36 -12.60 -2.07
N THR A 418 -3.01 -13.29 -3.00
CA THR A 418 -3.56 -12.66 -4.21
C THR A 418 -4.97 -12.14 -3.94
N THR A 419 -5.52 -11.32 -4.85
CA THR A 419 -6.84 -10.68 -4.64
C THR A 419 -7.84 -11.11 -5.70
N LEU A 420 -9.15 -10.89 -5.48
CA LEU A 420 -10.13 -11.22 -6.53
C LEU A 420 -9.93 -10.37 -7.81
N ASP A 421 -9.38 -9.16 -7.71
CA ASP A 421 -9.00 -8.32 -8.87
C ASP A 421 -7.81 -8.92 -9.63
N ASP A 422 -6.85 -9.43 -8.88
CA ASP A 422 -5.54 -9.86 -9.35
C ASP A 422 -5.21 -11.21 -8.68
N PRO A 423 -5.85 -12.31 -9.13
CA PRO A 423 -5.92 -13.57 -8.38
C PRO A 423 -4.67 -14.42 -8.52
N ILE A 424 -3.73 -14.02 -9.36
CA ILE A 424 -2.61 -14.86 -9.77
C ILE A 424 -1.30 -14.08 -9.83
N VAL A 425 -0.25 -14.77 -9.42
CA VAL A 425 1.14 -14.42 -9.62
C VAL A 425 1.86 -15.59 -10.29
N GLN A 426 2.98 -15.31 -10.95
CA GLN A 426 3.83 -16.33 -11.54
C GLN A 426 5.05 -16.50 -10.65
N TYR A 427 5.17 -17.63 -9.96
CA TYR A 427 6.24 -17.85 -9.01
C TYR A 427 7.34 -18.70 -9.62
N ASP A 428 8.57 -18.18 -9.63
CA ASP A 428 9.78 -18.91 -9.99
C ASP A 428 10.51 -19.30 -8.70
N ALA A 429 10.44 -20.58 -8.34
CA ALA A 429 11.07 -21.11 -7.13
C ALA A 429 12.59 -21.24 -7.28
N VAL A 430 13.12 -21.21 -8.50
CA VAL A 430 14.58 -21.27 -8.74
C VAL A 430 15.24 -19.96 -8.35
N SER A 431 14.63 -18.83 -8.71
CA SER A 431 15.08 -17.48 -8.33
C SER A 431 14.41 -16.96 -7.06
N ASP A 432 13.40 -17.67 -6.55
CA ASP A 432 12.55 -17.27 -5.43
C ASP A 432 11.82 -15.91 -5.66
N GLN A 433 11.43 -15.65 -6.91
CA GLN A 433 10.84 -14.40 -7.37
C GLN A 433 9.38 -14.53 -7.82
N LEU A 434 8.65 -13.42 -7.70
CA LEU A 434 7.29 -13.27 -8.22
C LEU A 434 7.31 -12.45 -9.51
N HIS A 435 6.65 -12.96 -10.53
CA HIS A 435 6.49 -12.34 -11.83
C HIS A 435 5.01 -12.09 -12.14
N ARG A 436 4.77 -11.14 -13.05
CA ARG A 436 3.42 -10.86 -13.59
C ARG A 436 3.23 -11.37 -15.01
N ASP A 437 4.31 -11.79 -15.66
CA ASP A 437 4.25 -12.29 -17.04
C ASP A 437 3.89 -13.79 -17.07
N PRO A 438 2.68 -14.16 -17.55
CA PRO A 438 2.29 -15.57 -17.68
C PRO A 438 3.18 -16.36 -18.65
N ALA A 439 3.90 -15.70 -19.56
CA ALA A 439 4.83 -16.33 -20.48
C ALA A 439 6.18 -16.72 -19.85
N HIS A 440 6.42 -16.39 -18.58
CA HIS A 440 7.69 -16.74 -17.92
C HIS A 440 7.93 -18.26 -17.93
N PRO A 441 9.05 -18.73 -18.52
CA PRO A 441 9.19 -20.10 -19.02
C PRO A 441 9.22 -21.18 -17.94
N THR A 442 9.75 -20.85 -16.76
CA THR A 442 9.95 -21.78 -15.64
C THR A 442 8.96 -21.56 -14.49
N SER A 443 8.15 -20.50 -14.55
CA SER A 443 7.27 -20.11 -13.43
C SER A 443 6.01 -20.97 -13.34
N ILE A 444 5.56 -21.19 -12.11
CA ILE A 444 4.25 -21.74 -11.80
C ILE A 444 3.23 -20.62 -11.66
N GLN A 445 2.03 -20.86 -12.18
CA GLN A 445 0.88 -20.03 -11.87
C GLN A 445 0.40 -20.30 -10.43
N LEU A 446 0.53 -19.33 -9.53
CA LEU A 446 0.10 -19.43 -8.14
C LEU A 446 -1.09 -18.51 -7.86
N SER A 447 -2.14 -19.06 -7.25
CA SER A 447 -3.27 -18.32 -6.70
C SER A 447 -3.40 -18.59 -5.21
N SER A 448 -3.57 -17.55 -4.39
CA SER A 448 -3.74 -17.67 -2.93
C SER A 448 -4.66 -16.56 -2.42
N VAL A 449 -5.96 -16.67 -2.72
CA VAL A 449 -6.95 -15.62 -2.42
C VAL A 449 -7.64 -15.89 -1.07
N GLU A 450 -7.51 -14.98 -0.11
CA GLU A 450 -8.06 -15.16 1.25
C GLU A 450 -9.59 -15.19 1.34
N ILE A 451 -10.28 -14.48 0.43
CA ILE A 451 -11.73 -14.24 0.49
C ILE A 451 -12.50 -14.84 -0.70
N LEU A 452 -12.08 -16.02 -1.15
CA LEU A 452 -12.66 -16.74 -2.29
C LEU A 452 -14.21 -16.80 -2.31
N PRO A 453 -14.93 -17.06 -1.20
CA PRO A 453 -16.40 -17.10 -1.23
C PRO A 453 -17.06 -15.77 -1.61
N SER A 454 -16.35 -14.65 -1.50
CA SER A 454 -16.85 -13.33 -1.95
C SER A 454 -17.01 -13.24 -3.47
N ALA A 455 -16.49 -14.22 -4.22
CA ALA A 455 -16.73 -14.32 -5.65
C ALA A 455 -18.17 -14.74 -6.01
N PHE A 456 -18.88 -15.41 -5.08
CA PHE A 456 -20.31 -15.77 -5.20
C PHE A 456 -21.11 -15.19 -4.03
N PRO A 457 -21.24 -13.85 -3.93
CA PRO A 457 -21.70 -13.24 -2.69
C PRO A 457 -23.18 -13.53 -2.38
N LEU A 458 -24.01 -13.74 -3.40
CA LEU A 458 -25.42 -14.13 -3.23
C LEU A 458 -25.55 -15.55 -2.66
N ASP A 459 -24.89 -16.53 -3.28
CA ASP A 459 -24.93 -17.93 -2.83
C ASP A 459 -24.27 -18.10 -1.47
N ALA A 460 -23.18 -17.36 -1.22
CA ALA A 460 -22.53 -17.30 0.09
C ALA A 460 -23.48 -16.76 1.17
N THR A 461 -24.21 -15.69 0.88
CA THR A 461 -25.19 -15.12 1.82
C THR A 461 -26.31 -16.11 2.11
N LYS A 462 -26.92 -16.72 1.08
CA LYS A 462 -28.01 -17.70 1.24
C LYS A 462 -27.56 -18.93 2.04
N HIS A 463 -26.41 -19.52 1.67
CA HIS A 463 -25.88 -20.68 2.38
C HIS A 463 -25.59 -20.35 3.84
N PHE A 464 -24.93 -19.22 4.09
CA PHE A 464 -24.53 -18.79 5.42
C PHE A 464 -25.73 -18.44 6.30
N SER A 465 -26.71 -17.70 5.76
CA SER A 465 -27.97 -17.37 6.42
C SER A 465 -28.69 -18.62 6.91
N LYS A 466 -28.85 -19.62 6.03
CA LYS A 466 -29.51 -20.89 6.36
C LYS A 466 -28.84 -21.65 7.50
N VAL A 467 -27.51 -21.72 7.53
CA VAL A 467 -26.78 -22.43 8.60
C VAL A 467 -26.71 -21.64 9.90
N LEU A 468 -26.83 -20.31 9.83
CA LEU A 468 -26.77 -19.42 10.99
C LEU A 468 -28.13 -19.28 11.69
N LEU A 469 -29.24 -19.35 10.95
CA LEU A 469 -30.59 -19.09 11.44
C LEU A 469 -30.97 -19.85 12.73
N PRO A 470 -30.66 -21.16 12.91
CA PRO A 470 -30.98 -21.86 14.16
C PRO A 470 -30.30 -21.26 15.40
N TYR A 471 -29.08 -20.75 15.25
CA TYR A 471 -28.34 -20.09 16.33
C TYR A 471 -28.94 -18.74 16.69
N LEU A 472 -29.42 -18.00 15.68
CA LEU A 472 -30.05 -16.69 15.90
C LEU A 472 -31.41 -16.81 16.56
N ARG A 473 -32.25 -17.76 16.14
CA ARG A 473 -33.52 -18.04 16.83
C ARG A 473 -33.29 -18.31 18.32
N HIS A 474 -32.31 -19.17 18.64
CA HIS A 474 -31.97 -19.47 20.03
C HIS A 474 -31.51 -18.22 20.81
N LEU A 475 -30.67 -17.37 20.21
CA LEU A 475 -30.21 -16.12 20.84
C LEU A 475 -31.31 -15.07 20.96
N LEU A 476 -32.26 -15.01 20.04
CA LEU A 476 -33.39 -14.08 20.13
C LEU A 476 -34.40 -14.54 21.19
N ASP A 477 -34.54 -15.84 21.40
CA ASP A 477 -35.38 -16.43 22.44
C ASP A 477 -34.78 -16.32 23.85
N ASP A 478 -33.47 -16.55 23.96
CA ASP A 478 -32.70 -16.43 25.19
C ASP A 478 -31.33 -15.75 24.95
N PRO A 479 -31.32 -14.40 24.88
CA PRO A 479 -30.07 -13.64 24.70
C PRO A 479 -29.05 -13.90 25.82
N SER A 480 -29.52 -14.30 27.01
CA SER A 480 -28.66 -14.55 28.16
C SER A 480 -27.95 -15.90 28.10
N LEU A 481 -28.49 -16.86 27.34
CA LEU A 481 -28.13 -18.29 27.34
C LEU A 481 -28.26 -18.95 28.73
N ALA A 482 -29.09 -18.40 29.61
CA ALA A 482 -29.29 -18.87 30.98
C ALA A 482 -30.38 -19.95 31.11
N ARG A 483 -31.33 -20.03 30.16
CA ARG A 483 -32.42 -20.99 30.21
C ARG A 483 -31.89 -22.40 29.98
N THR A 484 -32.31 -23.32 30.84
CA THR A 484 -31.97 -24.75 30.75
C THR A 484 -32.87 -25.52 29.78
N THR A 485 -34.04 -24.97 29.44
CA THR A 485 -35.03 -25.50 28.49
C THR A 485 -34.68 -25.16 27.04
N GLY A 486 -34.80 -26.10 26.09
CA GLY A 486 -34.53 -25.89 24.66
C GLY A 486 -33.45 -26.83 24.11
N ASP A 487 -33.04 -26.59 22.86
CA ASP A 487 -31.98 -27.39 22.18
C ASP A 487 -30.64 -27.23 22.91
N SER A 488 -30.24 -28.28 23.64
CA SER A 488 -28.99 -28.29 24.40
C SER A 488 -27.76 -28.20 23.50
N GLU A 489 -27.81 -28.69 22.25
CA GLU A 489 -26.64 -28.70 21.36
C GLU A 489 -26.32 -27.30 20.84
N ILE A 490 -27.32 -26.55 20.37
CA ILE A 490 -27.15 -25.17 19.88
C ILE A 490 -26.68 -24.25 21.01
N ARG A 491 -27.29 -24.37 22.20
CA ARG A 491 -26.91 -23.58 23.37
C ARG A 491 -25.45 -23.79 23.74
N GLU A 492 -25.00 -25.04 23.82
CA GLU A 492 -23.62 -25.35 24.17
C GLU A 492 -22.64 -24.94 23.06
N ALA A 493 -23.04 -24.96 21.79
CA ALA A 493 -22.26 -24.42 20.68
C ALA A 493 -22.07 -22.89 20.79
N LEU A 494 -23.13 -22.16 21.15
CA LEU A 494 -23.06 -20.71 21.38
C LEU A 494 -22.16 -20.35 22.57
N LYS A 495 -22.23 -21.11 23.66
CA LYS A 495 -21.33 -20.93 24.81
C LYS A 495 -19.87 -21.17 24.43
N ARG A 496 -19.57 -22.24 23.66
CA ARG A 496 -18.22 -22.49 23.14
C ARG A 496 -17.73 -21.41 22.19
N ALA A 497 -18.62 -20.86 21.38
CA ALA A 497 -18.26 -19.82 20.43
C ALA A 497 -18.14 -18.43 21.05
N THR A 498 -18.53 -18.26 22.31
CA THR A 498 -18.40 -17.01 23.04
C THR A 498 -16.93 -16.75 23.37
N LEU A 499 -16.39 -15.67 22.80
CA LEU A 499 -15.01 -15.25 23.04
C LEU A 499 -14.92 -14.36 24.29
N VAL A 500 -15.76 -13.32 24.35
CA VAL A 500 -15.75 -12.30 25.40
C VAL A 500 -17.15 -12.14 25.98
N ARG A 501 -17.24 -12.07 27.31
CA ARG A 501 -18.45 -11.74 28.07
C ARG A 501 -18.09 -10.98 29.34
N ASP A 502 -18.91 -9.99 29.71
CA ASP A 502 -18.76 -9.17 30.92
C ASP A 502 -17.34 -8.58 31.08
N GLY A 503 -16.72 -8.20 29.96
CA GLY A 503 -15.37 -7.66 29.92
C GLY A 503 -14.25 -8.68 30.14
N LYS A 504 -14.56 -9.98 30.12
CA LYS A 504 -13.61 -11.08 30.33
C LYS A 504 -13.62 -12.06 29.17
N LEU A 505 -12.48 -12.70 28.92
CA LEU A 505 -12.41 -13.86 28.05
C LEU A 505 -13.11 -15.05 28.72
N GLU A 506 -13.80 -15.87 27.94
CA GLU A 506 -14.28 -17.16 28.44
C GLU A 506 -13.10 -18.09 28.74
N LYS A 507 -13.30 -19.03 29.68
CA LYS A 507 -12.23 -19.87 30.26
C LYS A 507 -11.32 -20.52 29.20
N GLN A 508 -11.89 -21.02 28.09
CA GLN A 508 -11.11 -21.67 27.03
C GLN A 508 -10.20 -20.71 26.22
N HIS A 509 -10.41 -19.41 26.34
CA HIS A 509 -9.68 -18.37 25.61
C HIS A 509 -8.75 -17.53 26.50
N GLU A 510 -8.68 -17.81 27.81
CA GLU A 510 -7.84 -17.06 28.77
C GLU A 510 -6.35 -17.01 28.40
N TRP A 511 -5.86 -17.98 27.62
CA TRP A 511 -4.48 -17.97 27.11
C TRP A 511 -4.15 -16.73 26.27
N LEU A 512 -5.16 -16.09 25.65
CA LEU A 512 -4.99 -14.84 24.92
C LEU A 512 -4.59 -13.67 25.85
N TYR A 513 -4.87 -13.73 27.16
CA TYR A 513 -4.35 -12.74 28.10
C TYR A 513 -2.81 -12.77 28.14
N GLY A 514 -2.19 -13.94 28.14
CA GLY A 514 -0.73 -14.06 28.11
C GLY A 514 -0.12 -13.52 26.81
N VAL A 515 -0.85 -13.64 25.70
CA VAL A 515 -0.47 -13.05 24.40
C VAL A 515 -0.58 -11.52 24.45
N LEU A 516 -1.67 -10.98 25.00
CA LEU A 516 -1.87 -9.54 25.19
C LEU A 516 -0.88 -8.94 26.21
N GLU A 517 -0.51 -9.65 27.26
CA GLU A 517 0.46 -9.21 28.27
C GLU A 517 1.88 -9.15 27.71
N LYS A 518 2.29 -10.15 26.92
CA LYS A 518 3.56 -10.12 26.19
C LYS A 518 3.61 -8.95 25.21
N ALA A 519 2.49 -8.65 24.54
CA ALA A 519 2.36 -7.46 23.72
C ALA A 519 2.40 -6.16 24.56
N ASN A 520 1.81 -6.14 25.76
CA ASN A 520 1.82 -4.97 26.65
C ASN A 520 3.20 -4.68 27.27
N VAL A 521 4.04 -5.70 27.53
CA VAL A 521 5.44 -5.51 27.93
C VAL A 521 6.27 -4.91 26.79
N ALA A 522 5.83 -5.05 25.54
CA ALA A 522 6.35 -4.34 24.38
C ALA A 522 5.73 -2.92 24.20
N GLU A 523 4.60 -2.59 24.83
CA GLU A 523 3.90 -1.29 24.74
C GLU A 523 4.38 -0.25 25.78
N LYS A 524 5.68 0.06 25.77
CA LYS A 524 6.06 1.45 26.09
C LYS A 524 5.79 2.25 24.81
N ARG A 525 4.77 3.13 24.81
CA ARG A 525 4.49 4.00 23.66
C ARG A 525 5.79 4.71 23.26
N ARG A 526 6.20 4.50 22.00
CA ARG A 526 7.49 4.96 21.49
C ARG A 526 7.39 6.44 21.16
N LYS A 527 8.40 7.23 21.51
CA LYS A 527 8.41 8.68 21.25
C LYS A 527 9.24 9.01 20.03
N ALA A 528 8.60 9.55 19.00
CA ALA A 528 9.27 10.10 17.83
C ALA A 528 9.29 11.63 17.92
N VAL A 529 10.49 12.23 17.94
CA VAL A 529 10.65 13.70 17.91
C VAL A 529 10.95 14.14 16.49
N LEU A 530 10.11 15.00 15.91
CA LEU A 530 10.31 15.62 14.61
C LEU A 530 10.80 17.07 14.80
N LEU A 531 12.01 17.37 14.34
CA LEU A 531 12.58 18.71 14.39
C LEU A 531 12.31 19.44 13.06
N GLY A 532 11.42 20.43 13.09
CA GLY A 532 11.03 21.23 11.92
C GLY A 532 9.57 21.00 11.51
N ALA A 533 8.87 22.10 11.24
CA ALA A 533 7.46 22.14 10.83
C ALA A 533 7.26 22.70 9.41
N GLY A 534 8.29 22.60 8.56
CA GLY A 534 8.29 23.11 7.20
C GLY A 534 7.42 22.29 6.23
N LEU A 535 7.51 22.61 4.94
CA LEU A 535 6.62 22.09 3.87
C LEU A 535 6.59 20.56 3.75
N VAL A 536 7.66 19.88 4.16
CA VAL A 536 7.80 18.41 4.07
C VAL A 536 7.35 17.68 5.34
N ALA A 537 7.08 18.39 6.44
CA ALA A 537 6.79 17.78 7.75
C ALA A 537 5.42 17.10 7.80
N GLY A 538 4.43 17.62 7.08
CA GLY A 538 3.05 17.11 7.15
C GLY A 538 2.90 15.62 6.82
N PRO A 539 3.41 15.14 5.68
CA PRO A 539 3.42 13.71 5.37
C PRO A 539 4.18 12.87 6.40
N ALA A 540 5.30 13.36 6.94
CA ALA A 540 6.05 12.63 7.98
C ALA A 540 5.23 12.46 9.27
N VAL A 541 4.59 13.54 9.75
CA VAL A 541 3.73 13.50 10.94
C VAL A 541 2.57 12.53 10.74
N ARG A 542 1.89 12.58 9.59
CA ARG A 542 0.75 11.68 9.31
C ARG A 542 1.16 10.21 9.25
N THR A 543 2.30 9.92 8.63
CA THR A 543 2.83 8.54 8.54
C THR A 543 3.18 7.99 9.92
N LEU A 544 3.84 8.78 10.78
CA LEU A 544 4.13 8.37 12.16
C LEU A 544 2.84 8.24 13.00
N ALA A 545 1.93 9.22 12.89
CA ALA A 545 0.70 9.26 13.67
C ALA A 545 -0.27 8.12 13.34
N ALA A 546 -0.19 7.54 12.14
CA ALA A 546 -0.96 6.36 11.76
C ALA A 546 -0.67 5.13 12.63
N ARG A 547 0.47 5.10 13.34
CA ARG A 547 0.83 4.08 14.33
C ARG A 547 0.38 4.52 15.73
N PRO A 548 -0.64 3.87 16.33
CA PRO A 548 -1.18 4.29 17.63
C PRO A 548 -0.21 4.07 18.80
N ASP A 549 0.76 3.16 18.62
CA ASP A 549 1.84 2.85 19.54
C ASP A 549 2.99 3.88 19.53
N VAL A 550 2.96 4.87 18.62
CA VAL A 550 3.94 5.95 18.52
C VAL A 550 3.32 7.28 18.93
N ASP A 551 3.95 7.98 19.86
CA ASP A 551 3.68 9.38 20.21
C ASP A 551 4.64 10.28 19.44
N VAL A 552 4.10 11.25 18.71
CA VAL A 552 4.88 12.18 17.89
C VAL A 552 4.95 13.54 18.58
N ILE A 553 6.17 14.09 18.69
CA ILE A 553 6.41 15.42 19.23
C ILE A 553 7.03 16.28 18.11
N VAL A 554 6.32 17.32 17.68
CA VAL A 554 6.81 18.25 16.65
C VAL A 554 7.45 19.45 17.33
N GLY A 555 8.77 19.57 17.21
CA GLY A 555 9.55 20.72 17.66
C GLY A 555 9.55 21.81 16.60
N ALA A 556 8.94 22.97 16.90
CA ALA A 556 8.91 24.13 16.01
C ALA A 556 9.58 25.34 16.66
N SER A 557 10.47 25.99 15.90
CA SER A 557 11.17 27.19 16.35
C SER A 557 10.26 28.38 16.57
N ARG A 558 10.78 29.34 17.33
CA ARG A 558 10.19 30.65 17.57
C ARG A 558 11.15 31.71 17.00
N PHE A 559 11.66 31.48 15.80
CA PHE A 559 12.63 32.39 15.21
C PHE A 559 11.88 33.59 14.61
N LYS A 560 11.73 34.66 15.40
CA LYS A 560 11.49 36.00 14.88
C LYS A 560 12.87 36.52 14.47
N ALA A 561 13.17 36.57 13.17
CA ALA A 561 14.41 37.21 12.73
C ALA A 561 14.43 38.67 13.27
N PRO A 562 15.57 39.17 13.77
CA PRO A 562 15.69 40.59 14.10
C PRO A 562 15.32 41.43 12.87
N GLU A 563 14.59 42.54 13.07
CA GLU A 563 14.17 43.44 11.98
C GLU A 563 15.35 44.04 11.19
N ASP A 564 16.58 43.92 11.71
CA ASP A 564 17.81 44.48 11.14
C ASP A 564 18.75 43.45 10.45
N ASP A 565 18.38 42.16 10.36
CA ASP A 565 19.22 41.14 9.67
C ASP A 565 18.87 41.07 8.17
N ALA A 566 19.84 41.46 7.31
CA ALA A 566 19.74 41.41 5.84
C ALA A 566 19.38 40.02 5.29
N ASN A 567 19.60 38.97 6.08
CA ASN A 567 19.27 37.58 5.75
C ASN A 567 17.88 37.12 6.20
N SER A 568 17.04 37.99 6.76
CA SER A 568 15.68 37.65 7.21
C SER A 568 14.74 37.28 6.04
N PHE A 569 14.98 37.81 4.84
CA PHE A 569 14.12 37.61 3.66
C PHE A 569 14.16 36.18 3.09
N ALA A 570 15.30 35.49 3.21
CA ALA A 570 15.51 34.13 2.69
C ALA A 570 15.26 33.00 3.71
N ARG A 571 14.96 33.34 4.97
CA ARG A 571 14.72 32.38 6.07
C ARG A 571 13.24 32.02 6.28
N THR A 572 12.35 32.35 5.34
CA THR A 572 10.92 32.00 5.35
C THR A 572 10.66 30.51 5.05
N ALA A 573 11.32 29.61 5.76
CA ALA A 573 10.76 28.31 6.10
C ALA A 573 10.16 28.46 7.50
N SER A 574 8.88 28.84 7.54
CA SER A 574 8.06 28.99 8.74
C SER A 574 8.18 27.76 9.65
N ASN A 575 9.10 27.81 10.60
CA ASN A 575 9.01 27.08 11.85
C ASN A 575 8.34 28.06 12.81
N ASP A 576 7.02 28.15 12.74
CA ASP A 576 6.20 28.91 13.67
C ASP A 576 5.23 27.94 14.36
N LEU A 577 4.94 28.18 15.63
CA LEU A 577 4.07 27.32 16.44
C LEU A 577 2.70 27.05 15.78
N PRO A 578 2.03 28.02 15.12
CA PRO A 578 0.78 27.79 14.40
C PRO A 578 0.91 26.77 13.25
N ALA A 579 2.06 26.70 12.57
CA ALA A 579 2.30 25.71 11.52
C ALA A 579 2.37 24.30 12.13
N ALA A 580 3.06 24.14 13.26
CA ALA A 580 3.11 22.87 13.98
C ALA A 580 1.75 22.47 14.57
N GLU A 581 1.00 23.41 15.13
CA GLU A 581 -0.35 23.17 15.64
C GLU A 581 -1.30 22.73 14.52
N LYS A 582 -1.16 23.31 13.32
CA LYS A 582 -1.90 22.86 12.13
C LYS A 582 -1.53 21.42 11.74
N LEU A 583 -0.27 21.02 11.88
CA LEU A 583 0.15 19.63 11.63
C LEU A 583 -0.39 18.64 12.67
N ALA A 584 -0.54 19.07 13.92
CA ALA A 584 -1.08 18.24 15.01
C ALA A 584 -2.62 18.18 15.03
N SER A 585 -3.30 19.13 14.38
CA SER A 585 -4.75 19.24 14.39
C SER A 585 -5.45 17.96 13.91
N GLY A 586 -6.33 17.41 14.74
CA GLY A 586 -7.09 16.18 14.44
C GLY A 586 -6.35 14.87 14.70
N LEU A 587 -5.12 14.90 15.26
CA LEU A 587 -4.31 13.71 15.56
C LEU A 587 -4.11 13.55 17.07
N ALA A 588 -4.66 12.48 17.66
CA ALA A 588 -4.69 12.28 19.11
C ALA A 588 -3.32 11.94 19.74
N ASN A 589 -2.37 11.43 18.95
CA ASN A 589 -1.03 11.02 19.37
C ASN A 589 0.07 11.98 18.89
N VAL A 590 -0.28 13.21 18.53
CA VAL A 590 0.67 14.25 18.10
C VAL A 590 0.60 15.42 19.05
N SER A 591 1.76 15.89 19.50
CA SER A 591 1.91 17.07 20.34
C SER A 591 2.94 18.03 19.74
N THR A 592 2.87 19.30 20.12
CA THR A 592 3.77 20.34 19.64
C THR A 592 4.57 20.95 20.79
N VAL A 593 5.83 21.31 20.52
CA VAL A 593 6.71 21.98 21.47
C VAL A 593 7.37 23.16 20.76
N SER A 594 7.37 24.32 21.43
CA SER A 594 8.17 25.46 20.98
C SER A 594 9.65 25.19 21.29
N LEU A 595 10.49 25.22 20.26
CA LEU A 595 11.89 24.83 20.33
C LEU A 595 12.77 25.80 19.55
N ASP A 596 13.47 26.70 20.25
CA ASP A 596 14.59 27.39 19.63
C ASP A 596 15.74 26.38 19.38
N ALA A 597 15.93 25.98 18.13
CA ALA A 597 16.96 25.03 17.74
C ALA A 597 18.40 25.58 17.88
N SER A 598 18.57 26.87 18.17
CA SER A 598 19.85 27.46 18.58
C SER A 598 20.15 27.29 20.07
N SER A 599 19.12 27.01 20.89
CA SER A 599 19.28 26.69 22.32
C SER A 599 19.73 25.24 22.48
N GLU A 600 21.01 25.04 22.77
CA GLU A 600 21.59 23.72 22.97
C GLU A 600 20.90 22.92 24.08
N GLN A 601 20.54 23.58 25.19
CA GLN A 601 19.89 22.93 26.33
C GLN A 601 18.47 22.44 25.97
N ALA A 602 17.64 23.30 25.36
CA ALA A 602 16.27 22.92 24.98
C ALA A 602 16.26 21.80 23.93
N LEU A 603 17.18 21.86 22.96
CA LEU A 603 17.36 20.82 21.95
C LEU A 603 17.83 19.50 22.58
N SER A 604 18.79 19.56 23.51
CA SER A 604 19.29 18.41 24.26
C SER A 604 18.18 17.71 25.06
N ASP A 605 17.36 18.47 25.79
CA ASP A 605 16.28 17.92 26.61
C ASP A 605 15.20 17.25 25.76
N LEU A 606 14.86 17.85 24.62
CA LEU A 606 13.90 17.26 23.68
C LEU A 606 14.44 15.97 23.06
N VAL A 607 15.70 15.96 22.62
CA VAL A 607 16.37 14.75 22.11
C VAL A 607 16.38 13.65 23.18
N ALA A 608 16.72 13.97 24.43
CA ALA A 608 16.75 12.99 25.53
C ALA A 608 15.40 12.30 25.76
N SER A 609 14.29 13.00 25.50
CA SER A 609 12.94 12.49 25.67
C SER A 609 12.49 11.49 24.59
N ALA A 610 13.18 11.43 23.45
CA ALA A 610 12.83 10.63 22.29
C ALA A 610 13.28 9.17 22.41
N ASP A 611 12.68 8.28 21.63
CA ASP A 611 13.28 7.00 21.23
C ASP A 611 13.99 7.13 19.86
N VAL A 612 13.42 7.96 18.97
CA VAL A 612 14.02 8.31 17.66
C VAL A 612 13.78 9.79 17.36
N VAL A 613 14.79 10.45 16.80
CA VAL A 613 14.76 11.85 16.36
C VAL A 613 14.77 11.90 14.84
N LEU A 614 13.87 12.68 14.24
CA LEU A 614 13.83 12.96 12.81
C LEU A 614 14.19 14.43 12.61
N SER A 615 15.25 14.72 11.85
CA SER A 615 15.69 16.10 11.58
C SER A 615 15.31 16.55 10.17
N LEU A 616 14.36 17.48 10.10
CA LEU A 616 13.97 18.23 8.89
C LEU A 616 14.48 19.69 8.96
N LEU A 617 15.47 19.96 9.81
CA LEU A 617 16.17 21.24 9.91
C LEU A 617 17.14 21.44 8.71
N PRO A 618 17.63 22.66 8.49
CA PRO A 618 18.69 22.92 7.51
C PRO A 618 19.93 22.04 7.73
N ALA A 619 20.54 21.58 6.63
CA ALA A 619 21.65 20.62 6.65
C ALA A 619 22.83 20.95 7.60
N PRO A 620 23.26 22.23 7.77
CA PRO A 620 24.33 22.58 8.70
C PRO A 620 24.02 22.22 10.17
N MET A 621 22.76 22.09 10.55
CA MET A 621 22.35 21.82 11.93
C MET A 621 22.41 20.33 12.31
N HIS A 622 22.45 19.42 11.32
CA HIS A 622 22.33 17.98 11.57
C HIS A 622 23.48 17.40 12.40
N VAL A 623 24.69 17.94 12.28
CA VAL A 623 25.86 17.48 13.04
C VAL A 623 25.66 17.72 14.53
N ASN A 624 25.10 18.88 14.91
CA ASN A 624 24.80 19.19 16.31
C ASN A 624 23.73 18.23 16.87
N VAL A 625 22.65 18.01 16.10
CA VAL A 625 21.59 17.05 16.49
C VAL A 625 22.15 15.63 16.63
N ALA A 626 23.04 15.20 15.73
CA ALA A 626 23.68 13.89 15.79
C ALA A 626 24.55 13.74 17.04
N ASN A 627 25.35 14.75 17.40
CA ASN A 627 26.12 14.74 18.64
C ASN A 627 25.22 14.60 19.90
N LEU A 628 24.09 15.31 19.94
CA LEU A 628 23.11 15.17 21.01
C LEU A 628 22.46 13.78 21.04
N CYS A 629 22.15 13.21 19.87
CA CYS A 629 21.64 11.85 19.74
C CYS A 629 22.65 10.82 20.26
N ILE A 630 23.94 10.96 19.93
CA ILE A 630 25.03 10.12 20.46
C ILE A 630 25.12 10.24 21.98
N LYS A 631 25.16 11.48 22.50
CA LYS A 631 25.21 11.77 23.94
C LYS A 631 24.07 11.10 24.72
N HIS A 632 22.85 11.17 24.19
CA HIS A 632 21.64 10.63 24.83
C HIS A 632 21.28 9.21 24.40
N LYS A 633 22.11 8.58 23.56
CA LYS A 633 21.92 7.23 23.00
C LYS A 633 20.58 7.06 22.26
N LYS A 634 20.23 8.04 21.42
CA LYS A 634 18.99 8.08 20.62
C LYS A 634 19.31 7.94 19.14
N ALA A 635 18.42 7.30 18.38
CA ALA A 635 18.56 7.23 16.93
C ALA A 635 18.25 8.57 16.25
N LEU A 636 18.94 8.84 15.15
CA LEU A 636 18.68 9.97 14.28
C LEU A 636 18.29 9.50 12.88
N VAL A 637 17.27 10.11 12.30
CA VAL A 637 16.91 9.96 10.88
C VAL A 637 16.92 11.33 10.21
N THR A 638 17.56 11.45 9.03
CA THR A 638 17.60 12.71 8.26
C THR A 638 17.33 12.46 6.78
N ALA A 639 16.77 13.46 6.10
CA ALA A 639 16.55 13.46 4.64
C ALA A 639 17.69 14.14 3.86
N SER A 640 18.88 14.30 4.47
CA SER A 640 20.00 15.05 3.89
C SER A 640 21.21 14.17 3.63
N TYR A 641 22.03 14.59 2.67
CA TYR A 641 23.33 13.99 2.35
C TYR A 641 24.24 13.85 3.58
N VAL A 642 25.06 12.81 3.59
CA VAL A 642 26.14 12.66 4.58
C VAL A 642 27.26 13.65 4.28
N SER A 643 27.42 14.67 5.13
CA SER A 643 28.57 15.57 5.07
C SER A 643 29.85 14.91 5.62
N PRO A 644 31.06 15.39 5.28
CA PRO A 644 32.30 14.88 5.88
C PRO A 644 32.28 14.92 7.41
N ALA A 645 31.69 15.98 8.00
CA ALA A 645 31.53 16.10 9.44
C ALA A 645 30.53 15.08 10.02
N MET A 646 29.45 14.74 9.30
CA MET A 646 28.53 13.67 9.71
C MET A 646 29.22 12.30 9.61
N ALA A 647 29.93 12.02 8.51
CA ALA A 647 30.67 10.77 8.32
C ALA A 647 31.69 10.52 9.43
N ALA A 648 32.37 11.57 9.91
CA ALA A 648 33.33 11.50 11.01
C ALA A 648 32.70 11.04 12.35
N LEU A 649 31.37 11.08 12.49
CA LEU A 649 30.68 10.60 13.69
C LEU A 649 30.45 9.07 13.71
N HIS A 650 30.79 8.34 12.63
CA HIS A 650 30.48 6.92 12.48
C HIS A 650 30.93 6.07 13.68
N ASP A 651 32.21 6.14 14.06
CA ASP A 651 32.75 5.33 15.16
C ASP A 651 32.13 5.72 16.51
N SER A 652 32.02 7.02 16.78
CA SER A 652 31.40 7.50 18.04
C SER A 652 29.94 7.09 18.19
N ALA A 653 29.17 7.07 17.09
CA ALA A 653 27.80 6.60 17.08
C ALA A 653 27.72 5.07 17.26
N LYS A 654 28.65 4.32 16.65
CA LYS A 654 28.75 2.86 16.81
C LYS A 654 29.07 2.47 18.25
N ASP A 655 30.03 3.15 18.88
CA ASP A 655 30.43 2.95 20.27
C ASP A 655 29.29 3.28 21.25
N ALA A 656 28.49 4.30 20.93
CA ALA A 656 27.30 4.67 21.70
C ALA A 656 26.09 3.73 21.46
N GLY A 657 26.18 2.80 20.50
CA GLY A 657 25.07 1.94 20.10
C GLY A 657 23.94 2.68 19.37
N VAL A 658 24.26 3.80 18.73
CA VAL A 658 23.33 4.69 18.03
C VAL A 658 23.38 4.47 16.51
N VAL A 659 22.22 4.57 15.87
CA VAL A 659 22.11 4.67 14.41
C VAL A 659 21.87 6.11 13.98
N LEU A 660 22.66 6.58 13.02
CA LEU A 660 22.46 7.83 12.29
C LEU A 660 22.07 7.44 10.87
N LEU A 661 20.77 7.39 10.61
CA LEU A 661 20.19 7.00 9.33
C LEU A 661 20.00 8.23 8.46
N ASN A 662 20.88 8.43 7.50
CA ASN A 662 20.89 9.62 6.66
C ASN A 662 20.22 9.33 5.31
N GLU A 663 20.11 10.37 4.47
CA GLU A 663 19.69 10.21 3.08
C GLU A 663 18.32 9.53 2.91
N LEU A 664 17.34 9.79 3.78
CA LEU A 664 15.98 9.25 3.64
C LEU A 664 14.95 10.30 3.20
N GLY A 665 15.16 10.87 2.03
CA GLY A 665 14.20 11.72 1.32
C GLY A 665 13.85 11.16 -0.07
N LEU A 666 13.74 12.05 -1.06
CA LEU A 666 13.53 11.69 -2.46
C LEU A 666 14.87 11.42 -3.17
N ASP A 667 15.72 12.44 -3.20
CA ASP A 667 17.06 12.45 -3.79
C ASP A 667 17.93 13.40 -2.93
N PRO A 668 18.60 12.87 -1.89
CA PRO A 668 18.91 11.46 -1.66
C PRO A 668 17.85 10.72 -0.83
N GLY A 669 17.54 9.47 -1.20
CA GLY A 669 16.72 8.50 -0.48
C GLY A 669 16.03 7.48 -1.37
N ILE A 670 14.84 7.80 -1.87
CA ILE A 670 14.12 6.92 -2.80
C ILE A 670 15.03 6.53 -3.97
N ASP A 671 15.79 7.47 -4.51
CA ASP A 671 16.76 7.21 -5.59
C ASP A 671 17.79 6.12 -5.24
N HIS A 672 18.33 6.10 -4.01
CA HIS A 672 19.23 5.02 -3.55
C HIS A 672 18.51 3.69 -3.47
N ILE A 673 17.32 3.68 -2.87
CA ILE A 673 16.54 2.46 -2.61
C ILE A 673 16.18 1.78 -3.94
N THR A 674 15.73 2.53 -4.93
CA THR A 674 15.37 2.00 -6.24
C THR A 674 16.57 1.74 -7.14
N ALA A 675 17.64 2.51 -7.03
CA ALA A 675 18.90 2.20 -7.71
C ALA A 675 19.47 0.85 -7.24
N MET A 676 19.50 0.61 -5.93
CA MET A 676 20.01 -0.67 -5.39
C MET A 676 19.18 -1.85 -5.84
N ARG A 677 17.84 -1.73 -5.86
CA ARG A 677 16.95 -2.74 -6.44
C ARG A 677 17.31 -3.06 -7.88
N LEU A 678 17.40 -2.03 -8.72
CA LEU A 678 17.62 -2.19 -10.16
C LEU A 678 19.01 -2.77 -10.47
N ILE A 679 20.03 -2.34 -9.73
CA ILE A 679 21.40 -2.85 -9.84
C ILE A 679 21.47 -4.30 -9.35
N HIS A 680 20.75 -4.64 -8.28
CA HIS A 680 20.66 -6.02 -7.80
C HIS A 680 20.03 -6.94 -8.86
N GLU A 681 18.88 -6.57 -9.42
CA GLU A 681 18.22 -7.33 -10.49
C GLU A 681 19.11 -7.47 -11.74
N ALA A 682 19.86 -6.43 -12.09
CA ALA A 682 20.83 -6.47 -13.19
C ALA A 682 21.99 -7.45 -12.90
N LYS A 683 22.54 -7.44 -11.67
CA LYS A 683 23.60 -8.35 -11.24
C LYS A 683 23.16 -9.81 -11.23
N GLU A 684 21.91 -10.10 -10.87
CA GLU A 684 21.35 -11.47 -10.86
C GLU A 684 21.35 -12.14 -12.23
N THR A 685 21.43 -11.37 -13.33
CA THR A 685 21.55 -11.96 -14.67
C THR A 685 22.91 -12.59 -14.96
N GLY A 686 23.94 -12.29 -14.16
CA GLY A 686 25.32 -12.67 -14.43
C GLY A 686 25.99 -11.88 -15.57
N ASN A 687 25.29 -10.94 -16.21
CA ASN A 687 25.83 -10.08 -17.27
C ASN A 687 26.67 -8.93 -16.69
N LYS A 688 27.61 -8.39 -17.49
CA LYS A 688 28.41 -7.23 -17.06
C LYS A 688 27.56 -5.97 -17.14
N ILE A 689 27.48 -5.20 -16.04
CA ILE A 689 26.84 -3.88 -16.05
C ILE A 689 27.71 -2.91 -16.85
N LYS A 690 27.11 -2.19 -17.81
CA LYS A 690 27.79 -1.25 -18.71
C LYS A 690 27.42 0.21 -18.45
N SER A 691 26.24 0.48 -17.89
CA SER A 691 25.85 1.84 -17.52
C SER A 691 24.91 1.90 -16.33
N PHE A 692 24.95 3.03 -15.62
CA PHE A 692 23.93 3.49 -14.68
C PHE A 692 23.60 4.96 -14.97
N VAL A 693 22.34 5.24 -15.31
CA VAL A 693 21.85 6.60 -15.56
C VAL A 693 20.66 6.87 -14.65
N SER A 694 20.69 7.98 -13.92
CA SER A 694 19.65 8.36 -12.98
C SER A 694 19.31 9.83 -13.11
N PHE A 695 18.04 10.16 -13.26
CA PHE A 695 17.59 11.54 -13.23
C PHE A 695 16.37 11.73 -12.34
N CYS A 696 16.35 12.82 -11.58
CA CYS A 696 15.24 13.20 -10.69
C CYS A 696 14.81 14.65 -10.92
N GLY A 697 13.53 14.96 -10.78
CA GLY A 697 13.02 16.34 -10.83
C GLY A 697 11.72 16.51 -10.06
N GLY A 698 11.70 17.50 -9.17
CA GLY A 698 10.46 18.08 -8.63
C GLY A 698 10.07 19.29 -9.48
N LEU A 699 8.94 19.21 -10.17
CA LEU A 699 8.49 20.10 -11.24
C LEU A 699 7.02 20.49 -11.03
N PRO A 700 6.53 21.58 -11.63
CA PRO A 700 5.10 21.75 -11.81
C PRO A 700 4.50 20.60 -12.61
N ALA A 701 3.25 20.22 -12.35
CA ALA A 701 2.56 19.30 -13.24
C ALA A 701 2.46 19.89 -14.67
N PRO A 702 2.48 19.07 -15.74
CA PRO A 702 2.53 19.57 -17.12
C PRO A 702 1.43 20.59 -17.46
N GLU A 703 0.24 20.45 -16.87
CA GLU A 703 -0.89 21.35 -17.09
C GLU A 703 -0.66 22.80 -16.61
N ILE A 704 0.32 23.03 -15.73
CA ILE A 704 0.64 24.34 -15.14
C ILE A 704 2.11 24.76 -15.35
N SER A 705 2.86 24.04 -16.19
CA SER A 705 4.28 24.31 -16.40
C SER A 705 4.54 25.52 -17.32
N ASN A 706 3.51 26.09 -17.94
CA ASN A 706 3.62 27.27 -18.80
C ASN A 706 3.71 28.57 -17.98
N VAL A 707 4.81 28.71 -17.25
CA VAL A 707 5.16 29.87 -16.41
C VAL A 707 6.64 30.23 -16.64
N PRO A 708 7.11 31.41 -16.19
CA PRO A 708 8.51 31.74 -16.30
C PRO A 708 9.43 30.64 -15.76
N LEU A 709 10.53 30.38 -16.48
CA LEU A 709 11.47 29.26 -16.27
C LEU A 709 10.87 27.85 -16.43
N GLY A 710 9.58 27.70 -16.72
CA GLY A 710 8.90 26.41 -16.68
C GLY A 710 8.94 25.74 -15.30
N TYR A 711 9.09 26.52 -14.22
CA TYR A 711 9.35 26.00 -12.88
C TYR A 711 8.50 26.71 -11.81
N LYS A 712 8.06 25.95 -10.80
CA LYS A 712 7.40 26.47 -9.61
C LYS A 712 8.04 25.89 -8.36
N PHE A 713 8.11 26.70 -7.30
CA PHE A 713 8.86 26.37 -6.10
C PHE A 713 7.96 25.74 -5.04
N SER A 714 8.20 24.46 -4.76
CA SER A 714 7.63 23.72 -3.62
C SER A 714 8.58 23.67 -2.41
N TRP A 715 9.72 24.34 -2.52
CA TRP A 715 10.79 24.48 -1.51
C TRP A 715 11.63 25.74 -1.82
N SER A 716 12.62 26.07 -0.99
CA SER A 716 13.38 27.33 -1.07
C SER A 716 14.00 27.60 -2.46
N PRO A 717 13.62 28.71 -3.15
CA PRO A 717 14.21 29.05 -4.45
C PRO A 717 15.72 29.22 -4.41
N ARG A 718 16.24 29.79 -3.32
CA ARG A 718 17.68 30.01 -3.12
C ARG A 718 18.48 28.72 -3.26
N GLY A 719 17.94 27.60 -2.78
CA GLY A 719 18.59 26.31 -2.89
C GLY A 719 18.63 25.77 -4.32
N VAL A 720 17.59 26.03 -5.14
CA VAL A 720 17.59 25.71 -6.58
C VAL A 720 18.65 26.53 -7.31
N LEU A 721 18.71 27.85 -7.06
CA LEU A 721 19.66 28.75 -7.72
C LEU A 721 21.10 28.41 -7.32
N THR A 722 21.36 28.15 -6.04
CA THR A 722 22.68 27.73 -5.55
C THR A 722 23.08 26.38 -6.14
N ALA A 723 22.14 25.43 -6.30
CA ALA A 723 22.43 24.14 -6.92
C ALA A 723 22.90 24.27 -8.37
N ALA A 724 22.42 25.28 -9.09
CA ALA A 724 22.84 25.59 -10.46
C ALA A 724 24.25 26.20 -10.56
N LEU A 725 24.88 26.55 -9.44
CA LEU A 725 26.27 27.03 -9.36
C LEU A 725 27.27 25.90 -9.02
N ASN A 726 26.80 24.69 -8.72
CA ASN A 726 27.68 23.56 -8.39
C ASN A 726 28.44 23.07 -9.62
N SER A 727 29.63 22.52 -9.43
CA SER A 727 30.28 21.71 -10.45
C SER A 727 29.63 20.32 -10.53
N ALA A 728 29.82 19.65 -11.67
CA ALA A 728 29.40 18.27 -11.85
C ALA A 728 30.52 17.40 -12.44
N SER A 729 30.62 16.14 -11.99
CA SER A 729 31.57 15.16 -12.49
C SER A 729 30.86 13.83 -12.73
N PHE A 730 31.07 13.23 -13.89
CA PHE A 730 30.41 11.97 -14.28
C PHE A 730 31.24 11.24 -15.34
N ARG A 731 30.81 10.02 -15.71
CA ARG A 731 31.43 9.28 -16.81
C ARG A 731 30.40 8.96 -17.88
N LEU A 732 30.77 9.16 -19.15
CA LEU A 732 29.93 8.84 -20.29
C LEU A 732 30.79 8.21 -21.39
N SER A 733 30.43 7.00 -21.82
CA SER A 733 31.16 6.23 -22.84
C SER A 733 32.66 6.09 -22.55
N GLY A 734 33.01 5.84 -21.29
CA GLY A 734 34.38 5.66 -20.83
C GLY A 734 35.16 6.96 -20.59
N ARG A 735 34.60 8.13 -20.89
CA ARG A 735 35.25 9.44 -20.65
C ARG A 735 34.77 10.06 -19.35
N ASN A 736 35.71 10.40 -18.47
CA ASN A 736 35.42 11.22 -17.29
C ASN A 736 35.20 12.66 -17.75
N ILE A 737 34.04 13.22 -17.45
CA ILE A 737 33.64 14.59 -17.79
C ILE A 737 33.51 15.37 -16.49
N SER A 738 34.08 16.57 -16.46
CA SER A 738 33.96 17.51 -15.34
C SER A 738 33.50 18.87 -15.87
N ILE A 739 32.35 19.32 -15.41
CA ILE A 739 31.72 20.59 -15.79
C ILE A 739 31.89 21.59 -14.63
N PRO A 740 32.61 22.71 -14.82
CA PRO A 740 32.64 23.79 -13.84
C PRO A 740 31.25 24.39 -13.63
N GLY A 741 30.97 24.90 -12.43
CA GLY A 741 29.68 25.51 -12.12
C GLY A 741 29.29 26.69 -13.02
N SER A 742 30.29 27.42 -13.53
CA SER A 742 30.12 28.48 -14.53
C SER A 742 29.49 27.97 -15.83
N ASP A 743 29.65 26.70 -16.17
CA ASP A 743 29.18 26.11 -17.43
C ASP A 743 28.04 25.10 -17.25
N LEU A 744 27.64 24.79 -16.01
CA LEU A 744 26.69 23.71 -15.71
C LEU A 744 25.37 23.81 -16.49
N LEU A 745 24.75 25.00 -16.51
CA LEU A 745 23.48 25.23 -17.21
C LEU A 745 23.67 25.29 -18.74
N ARG A 746 24.81 25.79 -19.21
CA ARG A 746 25.14 25.89 -20.64
C ARG A 746 25.43 24.52 -21.25
N LEU A 747 26.07 23.64 -20.48
CA LEU A 747 26.35 22.26 -20.83
C LEU A 747 25.29 21.33 -20.22
N ASN A 748 24.01 21.64 -20.47
CA ASN A 748 22.90 20.75 -20.13
C ASN A 748 22.69 19.66 -21.22
N PHE A 749 21.99 18.59 -20.86
CA PHE A 749 21.43 17.62 -21.78
C PHE A 749 20.08 18.15 -22.30
N PRO A 750 19.96 18.58 -23.57
CA PRO A 750 18.77 19.29 -24.06
C PRO A 750 17.56 18.36 -24.24
N GLN A 751 17.79 17.05 -24.32
CA GLN A 751 16.74 16.04 -24.40
C GLN A 751 17.11 14.81 -23.56
N VAL A 752 16.21 14.41 -22.68
CA VAL A 752 16.35 13.23 -21.79
C VAL A 752 15.03 12.43 -21.80
N PRO A 753 14.80 11.54 -22.79
CA PRO A 753 13.53 10.82 -22.94
C PRO A 753 13.48 9.56 -22.05
N LEU A 754 13.56 9.76 -20.74
CA LEU A 754 13.47 8.67 -19.77
C LEU A 754 12.04 8.13 -19.63
N ILE A 755 11.04 9.00 -19.78
CA ILE A 755 9.63 8.67 -19.58
C ILE A 755 8.82 9.18 -20.78
N ARG A 756 8.00 8.30 -21.36
CA ARG A 756 7.10 8.66 -22.47
C ARG A 756 6.07 9.68 -22.02
N GLY A 757 5.77 10.65 -22.88
CA GLY A 757 4.77 11.69 -22.62
C GLY A 757 5.31 12.94 -21.92
N PHE A 758 6.58 12.93 -21.51
CA PHE A 758 7.26 14.12 -20.99
C PHE A 758 8.37 14.58 -21.93
N ALA A 759 8.53 15.90 -22.02
CA ALA A 759 9.70 16.53 -22.63
C ALA A 759 10.58 17.08 -21.49
N PHE A 760 11.80 16.56 -21.37
CA PHE A 760 12.75 16.99 -20.35
C PHE A 760 14.09 17.38 -20.96
N GLU A 761 14.70 18.39 -20.36
CA GLU A 761 16.14 18.60 -20.37
C GLU A 761 16.73 18.11 -19.03
N GLY A 762 18.03 17.86 -19.01
CA GLY A 762 18.76 17.35 -17.85
C GLY A 762 19.98 18.20 -17.52
N VAL A 763 20.24 18.40 -16.24
CA VAL A 763 21.46 19.07 -15.73
C VAL A 763 22.26 18.05 -14.93
N ALA A 764 23.56 17.89 -15.19
CA ALA A 764 24.39 16.96 -14.42
C ALA A 764 24.41 17.36 -12.93
N ASN A 765 24.42 16.40 -12.01
CA ASN A 765 24.28 16.67 -10.58
C ASN A 765 25.53 16.23 -9.80
N ARG A 766 26.27 17.20 -9.23
CA ARG A 766 27.41 16.99 -8.33
C ARG A 766 28.37 15.90 -8.87
N ASP A 767 28.96 15.10 -7.99
CA ASP A 767 29.84 14.00 -8.37
C ASP A 767 29.07 12.67 -8.46
N SER A 768 28.88 12.17 -9.68
CA SER A 768 28.30 10.86 -9.96
C SER A 768 29.28 9.71 -9.71
N LEU A 769 30.60 9.96 -9.75
CA LEU A 769 31.63 8.92 -9.58
C LEU A 769 31.68 8.42 -8.13
N ALA A 770 31.33 9.27 -7.16
CA ALA A 770 31.24 8.92 -5.75
C ALA A 770 30.26 7.75 -5.47
N TYR A 771 29.28 7.50 -6.35
CA TYR A 771 28.29 6.44 -6.18
C TYR A 771 28.76 5.05 -6.63
N LEU A 772 29.89 4.95 -7.35
CA LEU A 772 30.45 3.65 -7.76
C LEU A 772 30.65 2.70 -6.56
N PRO A 773 31.40 3.08 -5.50
CA PRO A 773 31.56 2.21 -4.34
C PRO A 773 30.25 2.03 -3.56
N GLN A 774 29.43 3.06 -3.44
CA GLN A 774 28.17 3.01 -2.67
C GLN A 774 27.17 2.00 -3.26
N TYR A 775 27.13 1.84 -4.58
CA TYR A 775 26.26 0.89 -5.27
C TYR A 775 26.95 -0.43 -5.62
N GLY A 776 28.22 -0.60 -5.22
CA GLY A 776 29.04 -1.76 -5.58
C GLY A 776 29.15 -1.95 -7.09
N LEU A 777 29.33 -0.86 -7.84
CA LEU A 777 29.57 -0.86 -9.28
C LEU A 777 31.07 -0.85 -9.59
N ASP A 778 31.44 -1.40 -10.74
CA ASP A 778 32.83 -1.48 -11.19
C ASP A 778 33.48 -0.10 -11.30
N LYS A 779 34.73 0.03 -10.85
CA LYS A 779 35.47 1.31 -10.90
C LYS A 779 35.64 1.83 -12.33
N ASP A 780 35.72 0.93 -13.31
CA ASP A 780 35.84 1.18 -14.74
C ASP A 780 34.49 1.20 -15.48
N LEU A 781 33.36 1.21 -14.78
CA LEU A 781 32.02 1.26 -15.40
C LEU A 781 31.97 2.36 -16.47
N PRO A 782 31.66 2.05 -17.76
CA PRO A 782 31.78 3.01 -18.85
C PRO A 782 30.90 4.25 -18.70
N THR A 783 29.69 4.11 -18.18
CA THR A 783 28.79 5.25 -17.98
C THR A 783 28.19 5.24 -16.57
N ILE A 784 28.39 6.33 -15.84
CA ILE A 784 27.67 6.65 -14.62
C ILE A 784 27.28 8.12 -14.64
N LEU A 785 25.99 8.40 -14.64
CA LEU A 785 25.46 9.76 -14.70
C LEU A 785 24.25 9.90 -13.79
N ARG A 786 24.35 10.84 -12.84
CA ARG A 786 23.22 11.35 -12.07
C ARG A 786 22.93 12.79 -12.50
N GLY A 787 21.66 13.12 -12.64
CA GLY A 787 21.23 14.43 -13.10
C GLY A 787 19.89 14.88 -12.55
N THR A 788 19.59 16.14 -12.79
CA THR A 788 18.34 16.80 -12.41
C THR A 788 17.50 17.09 -13.66
N LEU A 789 16.22 16.74 -13.65
CA LEU A 789 15.28 17.03 -14.73
C LEU A 789 14.70 18.43 -14.61
N ARG A 790 14.55 19.09 -15.77
CA ARG A 790 13.81 20.35 -15.94
C ARG A 790 12.99 20.30 -17.22
N TYR A 791 12.00 21.19 -17.33
CA TYR A 791 11.33 21.39 -18.61
C TYR A 791 12.25 22.17 -19.57
N PRO A 792 12.18 21.88 -20.88
CA PRO A 792 12.99 22.53 -21.89
C PRO A 792 12.92 24.07 -21.79
N GLY A 793 14.07 24.72 -21.82
CA GLY A 793 14.20 26.17 -21.74
C GLY A 793 14.66 26.69 -20.38
N PHE A 794 14.48 25.90 -19.30
CA PHE A 794 14.93 26.29 -17.96
C PHE A 794 16.41 26.65 -17.92
N SER A 795 17.29 25.77 -18.39
CA SER A 795 18.75 25.95 -18.30
C SER A 795 19.23 27.14 -19.12
N LYS A 796 18.59 27.38 -20.27
CA LYS A 796 18.88 28.51 -21.14
C LYS A 796 18.58 29.85 -20.45
N ILE A 797 17.39 30.01 -19.86
CA ILE A 797 17.00 31.25 -19.17
C ILE A 797 17.76 31.41 -17.85
N ALA A 798 17.94 30.33 -17.09
CA ALA A 798 18.71 30.37 -15.85
C ALA A 798 20.20 30.72 -16.08
N ASP A 799 20.81 30.23 -17.17
CA ASP A 799 22.18 30.62 -17.54
C ASP A 799 22.27 32.10 -17.90
N ALA A 800 21.26 32.63 -18.62
CA ALA A 800 21.17 34.06 -18.89
C ALA A 800 21.05 34.87 -17.58
N PHE A 801 20.18 34.49 -16.65
CA PHE A 801 20.06 35.18 -15.35
C PHE A 801 21.37 35.19 -14.56
N LYS A 802 22.10 34.07 -14.60
CA LYS A 802 23.43 33.97 -13.99
C LYS A 802 24.42 34.94 -14.65
N ARG A 803 24.48 34.99 -15.99
CA ARG A 803 25.34 35.94 -16.73
C ARG A 803 24.96 37.40 -16.48
N LEU A 804 23.69 37.69 -16.19
CA LEU A 804 23.22 39.02 -15.79
C LEU A 804 23.56 39.38 -14.33
N GLY A 805 24.19 38.49 -13.56
CA GLY A 805 24.62 38.74 -12.18
C GLY A 805 23.54 38.51 -11.13
N LEU A 806 22.37 38.02 -11.55
CA LEU A 806 21.26 37.76 -10.62
C LEU A 806 21.52 36.56 -9.69
N PHE A 807 22.57 35.78 -9.95
CA PHE A 807 22.98 34.64 -9.12
C PHE A 807 24.15 34.99 -8.19
N ASP A 808 24.59 36.25 -8.17
CA ASP A 808 25.68 36.68 -7.29
C ASP A 808 25.30 36.48 -5.83
N THR A 809 26.23 35.89 -5.08
CA THR A 809 26.07 35.58 -3.65
C THR A 809 26.63 36.66 -2.74
N GLU A 810 27.35 37.62 -3.29
CA GLU A 810 27.85 38.79 -2.57
C GLU A 810 26.77 39.89 -2.52
N ALA A 811 26.67 40.55 -1.37
CA ALA A 811 25.77 41.69 -1.20
C ALA A 811 26.09 42.82 -2.20
N LEU A 812 25.05 43.56 -2.58
CA LEU A 812 25.20 44.82 -3.30
C LEU A 812 25.83 45.89 -2.39
N ASP A 813 26.42 46.93 -2.99
CA ASP A 813 27.02 48.05 -2.23
C ASP A 813 25.97 48.91 -1.52
N ALA A 814 24.75 48.95 -2.07
CA ALA A 814 23.61 49.70 -1.56
C ALA A 814 22.31 48.90 -1.73
N PRO A 815 21.29 49.12 -0.88
CA PRO A 815 19.97 48.52 -1.07
C PRO A 815 19.31 49.03 -2.35
N VAL A 816 18.46 48.20 -2.94
CA VAL A 816 17.69 48.54 -4.15
C VAL A 816 16.36 49.18 -3.74
N GLU A 817 15.97 50.29 -4.37
CA GLU A 817 14.72 51.00 -4.04
C GLU A 817 13.48 50.44 -4.75
N ARG A 818 13.61 49.94 -5.98
CA ARG A 818 12.54 49.29 -6.75
C ARG A 818 13.03 47.99 -7.37
N TRP A 819 12.16 47.00 -7.51
CA TRP A 819 12.51 45.71 -8.12
C TRP A 819 13.08 45.84 -9.54
N THR A 820 12.65 46.86 -10.30
CA THR A 820 13.15 47.18 -11.63
C THR A 820 14.59 47.72 -11.65
N ASP A 821 15.11 48.18 -10.51
CA ASP A 821 16.47 48.70 -10.39
C ASP A 821 17.51 47.59 -10.17
N LEU A 822 17.07 46.38 -9.77
CA LEU A 822 17.96 45.24 -9.47
C LEU A 822 18.84 44.88 -10.67
N LEU A 823 18.24 44.69 -11.85
CA LEU A 823 18.98 44.27 -13.03
C LEU A 823 19.99 45.34 -13.51
N PRO A 824 19.63 46.64 -13.65
CA PRO A 824 20.60 47.69 -13.92
C PRO A 824 21.77 47.74 -12.93
N VAL A 825 21.52 47.55 -11.64
CA VAL A 825 22.59 47.51 -10.62
C VAL A 825 23.52 46.32 -10.82
N CYS A 826 22.98 45.13 -11.08
CA CYS A 826 23.80 43.94 -11.35
C CYS A 826 24.67 44.11 -12.61
N LEU A 827 24.11 44.70 -13.67
CA LEU A 827 24.84 44.96 -14.93
C LEU A 827 25.99 45.95 -14.73
N ARG A 828 25.76 47.03 -13.95
CA ARG A 828 26.81 48.01 -13.63
C ARG A 828 27.91 47.40 -12.76
N LYS A 829 27.56 46.55 -11.78
CA LYS A 829 28.55 45.82 -10.96
C LYS A 829 29.49 44.97 -11.82
N GLN A 830 28.99 44.44 -12.94
CA GLN A 830 29.79 43.70 -13.91
C GLN A 830 30.51 44.55 -14.96
N GLY A 831 30.38 45.89 -14.90
CA GLY A 831 31.06 46.82 -15.80
C GLY A 831 30.32 47.11 -17.13
N PHE A 832 29.03 46.81 -17.23
CA PHE A 832 28.23 47.12 -18.43
C PHE A 832 27.48 48.47 -18.30
N THR A 833 27.45 49.25 -19.38
CA THR A 833 26.71 50.51 -19.48
C THR A 833 25.27 50.28 -19.92
N VAL A 834 24.29 50.88 -19.24
CA VAL A 834 22.85 50.70 -19.50
C VAL A 834 22.26 51.85 -20.35
N ASP A 835 23.07 52.86 -20.69
CA ASP A 835 22.62 54.12 -21.31
C ASP A 835 22.05 53.96 -22.73
N ALA A 836 22.41 52.88 -23.43
CA ALA A 836 21.85 52.53 -24.76
C ALA A 836 20.49 51.82 -24.69
N GLY A 837 19.93 51.63 -23.48
CA GLY A 837 18.69 50.92 -23.22
C GLY A 837 18.92 49.48 -22.76
N LEU A 838 18.03 49.00 -21.87
CA LEU A 838 18.18 47.73 -21.17
C LEU A 838 18.26 46.52 -22.12
N GLN A 839 17.50 46.54 -23.21
CA GLN A 839 17.50 45.46 -24.20
C GLN A 839 18.84 45.35 -24.96
N SER A 840 19.48 46.47 -25.26
CA SER A 840 20.82 46.48 -25.89
C SER A 840 21.90 45.97 -24.93
N ALA A 841 21.79 46.34 -23.64
CA ALA A 841 22.68 45.80 -22.60
C ALA A 841 22.51 44.29 -22.43
N LEU A 842 21.28 43.77 -22.46
CA LEU A 842 21.01 42.32 -22.44
C LEU A 842 21.68 41.62 -23.62
N GLU A 843 21.53 42.13 -24.84
CA GLU A 843 22.14 41.55 -26.04
C GLU A 843 23.67 41.52 -25.93
N GLN A 844 24.29 42.59 -25.42
CA GLN A 844 25.72 42.65 -25.19
C GLN A 844 26.21 41.59 -24.19
N VAL A 845 25.57 41.50 -23.01
CA VAL A 845 25.93 40.50 -21.99
C VAL A 845 25.71 39.08 -22.49
N LEU A 846 24.67 38.87 -23.29
CA LEU A 846 24.28 37.57 -23.83
C LEU A 846 25.07 37.16 -25.08
N GLY A 847 26.09 37.94 -25.48
CA GLY A 847 27.04 37.58 -26.54
C GLY A 847 26.56 37.93 -27.95
N GLY A 848 25.70 38.95 -28.08
CA GLY A 848 25.13 39.38 -29.36
C GLY A 848 23.91 38.59 -29.82
N ASP A 849 23.35 37.72 -28.97
CA ASP A 849 22.17 36.92 -29.31
C ASP A 849 20.87 37.71 -29.07
N ALA A 850 20.43 38.44 -30.09
CA ALA A 850 19.20 39.23 -30.06
C ALA A 850 17.93 38.39 -29.86
N ALA A 851 17.94 37.10 -30.21
CA ALA A 851 16.78 36.22 -30.01
C ALA A 851 16.68 35.83 -28.53
N LEU A 852 17.78 35.39 -27.93
CA LEU A 852 17.86 35.07 -26.51
C LEU A 852 17.60 36.32 -25.65
N ALA A 853 18.14 37.48 -26.02
CA ALA A 853 17.91 38.73 -25.28
C ALA A 853 16.43 39.12 -25.23
N ARG A 854 15.69 38.94 -26.33
CA ARG A 854 14.23 39.17 -26.37
C ARG A 854 13.47 38.20 -25.48
N GLU A 855 13.82 36.92 -25.52
CA GLU A 855 13.18 35.90 -24.69
C GLU A 855 13.44 36.14 -23.20
N VAL A 856 14.69 36.42 -22.81
CA VAL A 856 15.08 36.76 -21.44
C VAL A 856 14.38 38.02 -20.95
N PHE A 857 14.23 39.04 -21.80
CA PHE A 857 13.50 40.26 -21.46
C PHE A 857 12.03 39.98 -21.15
N GLN A 858 11.36 39.10 -21.90
CA GLN A 858 9.98 38.70 -21.63
C GLN A 858 9.83 37.97 -20.28
N GLU A 859 10.77 37.08 -19.97
CA GLU A 859 10.80 36.37 -18.67
C GLU A 859 11.01 37.34 -17.51
N LEU A 860 11.93 38.31 -17.66
CA LEU A 860 12.16 39.37 -16.68
C LEU A 860 10.93 40.27 -16.49
N GLN A 861 10.19 40.58 -17.57
CA GLN A 861 8.92 41.31 -17.50
C GLN A 861 7.87 40.53 -16.71
N ALA A 862 7.71 39.23 -16.99
CA ALA A 862 6.78 38.36 -16.27
C ALA A 862 7.12 38.24 -14.77
N LEU A 863 8.40 38.38 -14.41
CA LEU A 863 8.86 38.43 -13.02
C LEU A 863 8.83 39.85 -12.41
N SER A 864 8.46 40.87 -13.18
CA SER A 864 8.46 42.29 -12.78
C SER A 864 9.83 42.84 -12.37
N LEU A 865 10.89 42.31 -12.99
CA LEU A 865 12.27 42.79 -12.85
C LEU A 865 12.63 43.90 -13.84
N VAL A 866 11.76 44.16 -14.81
CA VAL A 866 11.87 45.26 -15.79
C VAL A 866 10.47 45.82 -16.07
N GLU A 867 10.40 47.04 -16.63
CA GLU A 867 9.12 47.69 -16.93
C GLU A 867 8.30 46.88 -17.96
N GLY A 868 7.01 46.70 -17.66
CA GLY A 868 6.04 45.98 -18.49
C GLY A 868 4.78 46.81 -18.75
N ALA A 869 4.01 46.45 -19.77
CA ALA A 869 2.79 47.16 -20.16
C ALA A 869 1.64 47.04 -19.15
N ASP A 870 1.68 46.04 -18.25
CA ASP A 870 0.62 45.76 -17.29
C ASP A 870 1.04 46.18 -15.87
N SER A 871 0.63 47.39 -15.49
CA SER A 871 0.91 47.99 -14.16
C SER A 871 0.22 47.26 -13.00
N SER A 872 -0.75 46.38 -13.27
CA SER A 872 -1.45 45.61 -12.23
C SER A 872 -0.54 44.58 -11.56
N LEU A 873 0.47 44.06 -12.28
CA LEU A 873 1.43 43.10 -11.76
C LEU A 873 2.29 43.70 -10.65
N ALA A 874 2.61 45.00 -10.66
CA ALA A 874 3.51 45.62 -9.70
C ALA A 874 2.97 45.69 -8.25
N SER A 875 1.66 45.50 -8.04
CA SER A 875 0.98 45.71 -6.76
C SER A 875 1.12 44.59 -5.71
N ASP A 876 1.63 43.41 -6.09
CA ASP A 876 1.69 42.20 -5.25
C ASP A 876 3.14 41.69 -5.02
N LEU A 877 4.12 42.58 -5.11
CA LEU A 877 5.53 42.24 -4.91
C LEU A 877 5.93 42.24 -3.43
N PRO A 878 6.84 41.35 -3.02
CA PRO A 878 7.36 41.35 -1.66
C PRO A 878 8.16 42.64 -1.37
N PRO A 879 8.17 43.14 -0.12
CA PRO A 879 8.91 44.36 0.22
C PRO A 879 10.41 44.17 0.02
N LEU A 880 11.14 45.22 -0.38
CA LEU A 880 12.60 45.17 -0.49
C LEU A 880 13.26 45.32 0.89
N PRO A 881 14.38 44.63 1.16
CA PRO A 881 15.13 44.81 2.40
C PRO A 881 15.72 46.22 2.49
N SER A 882 15.71 46.79 3.71
CA SER A 882 16.28 48.12 4.01
C SER A 882 17.82 48.14 4.02
N VAL A 883 18.44 46.96 4.03
CA VAL A 883 19.89 46.74 4.06
C VAL A 883 20.34 46.04 2.78
N PRO A 884 21.59 46.26 2.32
CA PRO A 884 22.08 45.62 1.11
C PRO A 884 22.01 44.08 1.21
N ALA A 885 21.47 43.45 0.17
CA ALA A 885 21.32 42.01 0.07
C ALA A 885 21.98 41.50 -1.21
N ALA A 886 22.30 40.20 -1.26
CA ALA A 886 22.85 39.59 -2.46
C ALA A 886 21.78 39.48 -3.57
N PRO A 887 22.13 39.68 -4.85
CA PRO A 887 21.19 39.54 -5.96
C PRO A 887 20.43 38.20 -5.96
N ILE A 888 21.11 37.10 -5.60
CA ILE A 888 20.48 35.78 -5.52
C ILE A 888 19.37 35.70 -4.46
N ASP A 889 19.49 36.44 -3.36
CA ASP A 889 18.50 36.46 -2.27
C ASP A 889 17.30 37.33 -2.67
N LEU A 890 17.55 38.46 -3.32
CA LEU A 890 16.52 39.33 -3.90
C LEU A 890 15.71 38.59 -4.98
N LEU A 891 16.40 37.93 -5.93
CA LEU A 891 15.76 37.10 -6.95
C LEU A 891 14.95 35.96 -6.31
N SER A 892 15.50 35.29 -5.28
CA SER A 892 14.79 34.24 -4.55
C SER A 892 13.48 34.73 -3.94
N GLY A 893 13.44 35.96 -3.42
CA GLY A 893 12.24 36.59 -2.90
C GLY A 893 11.14 36.77 -3.96
N ILE A 894 11.50 37.29 -5.14
CA ILE A 894 10.57 37.39 -6.27
C ILE A 894 10.09 36.01 -6.71
N LEU A 895 10.99 35.05 -6.90
CA LEU A 895 10.63 33.72 -7.39
C LEU A 895 9.71 32.99 -6.41
N ALA A 896 9.92 33.14 -5.10
CA ALA A 896 9.06 32.60 -4.05
C ALA A 896 7.64 33.18 -4.11
N ASN A 897 7.49 34.45 -4.52
CA ASN A 897 6.19 35.10 -4.66
C ASN A 897 5.52 34.75 -6.02
N ARG A 898 6.23 34.94 -7.13
CA ARG A 898 5.68 34.83 -8.50
C ARG A 898 5.45 33.40 -8.96
N LEU A 899 6.32 32.49 -8.53
CA LEU A 899 6.33 31.09 -8.97
C LEU A 899 5.94 30.14 -7.82
N ALA A 900 5.14 30.64 -6.87
CA ALA A 900 4.45 29.82 -5.89
C ALA A 900 3.32 29.00 -6.52
N TYR A 901 3.00 27.87 -5.89
CA TYR A 901 1.80 27.10 -6.21
C TYR A 901 0.55 27.80 -5.66
N LYS A 902 -0.46 27.96 -6.52
CA LYS A 902 -1.78 28.48 -6.15
C LYS A 902 -2.67 27.33 -5.64
N PRO A 903 -3.74 27.62 -4.86
CA PRO A 903 -4.69 26.60 -4.45
C PRO A 903 -5.25 25.81 -5.65
N GLY A 904 -5.23 24.48 -5.56
CA GLY A 904 -5.69 23.57 -6.62
C GLY A 904 -4.62 23.23 -7.68
N GLU A 905 -3.50 23.93 -7.71
CA GLU A 905 -2.34 23.54 -8.52
C GLU A 905 -1.58 22.40 -7.85
N ARG A 906 -0.95 21.54 -8.66
CA ARG A 906 -0.23 20.35 -8.16
C ARG A 906 1.17 20.31 -8.75
N ASP A 907 2.13 19.91 -7.93
CA ASP A 907 3.48 19.56 -8.39
C ASP A 907 3.53 18.10 -8.86
N ALA A 908 4.65 17.76 -9.46
CA ALA A 908 5.01 16.41 -9.88
C ALA A 908 6.46 16.11 -9.49
N VAL A 909 6.69 14.90 -8.99
CA VAL A 909 8.02 14.33 -8.82
C VAL A 909 8.21 13.25 -9.86
N VAL A 910 9.30 13.36 -10.60
CA VAL A 910 9.72 12.38 -11.60
C VAL A 910 11.10 11.88 -11.24
N LEU A 911 11.25 10.57 -11.08
CA LEU A 911 12.54 9.90 -10.85
C LEU A 911 12.63 8.72 -11.81
N ALA A 912 13.75 8.57 -12.50
CA ALA A 912 13.98 7.45 -13.39
C ALA A 912 15.43 6.98 -13.37
N HIS A 913 15.60 5.66 -13.32
CA HIS A 913 16.87 4.95 -13.42
C HIS A 913 16.88 4.07 -14.67
N GLN A 914 18.04 3.95 -15.29
CA GLN A 914 18.33 2.97 -16.33
C GLN A 914 19.67 2.28 -16.05
N VAL A 915 19.68 0.96 -16.12
CA VAL A 915 20.88 0.14 -16.07
C VAL A 915 20.95 -0.66 -17.35
N THR A 916 22.10 -0.63 -18.05
CA THR A 916 22.33 -1.53 -19.17
C THR A 916 23.33 -2.60 -18.79
N THR A 917 23.06 -3.84 -19.23
CA THR A 917 23.97 -4.98 -19.09
C THR A 917 24.33 -5.54 -20.45
N GLU A 918 25.46 -6.21 -20.53
CA GLU A 918 25.95 -6.90 -21.73
C GLU A 918 26.41 -8.30 -21.34
N SER A 919 25.92 -9.30 -22.06
CA SER A 919 26.31 -10.70 -21.92
C SER A 919 27.63 -11.00 -22.66
N ALA A 920 28.20 -12.19 -22.45
CA ALA A 920 29.44 -12.61 -23.10
C ALA A 920 29.34 -12.70 -24.64
N ASP A 921 28.14 -12.96 -25.18
CA ASP A 921 27.84 -12.98 -26.62
C ASP A 921 27.44 -11.60 -27.18
N GLY A 922 27.53 -10.54 -26.37
CA GLY A 922 27.27 -9.16 -26.79
C GLY A 922 25.80 -8.75 -26.80
N GLN A 923 24.89 -9.56 -26.23
CA GLN A 923 23.48 -9.18 -26.09
C GLN A 923 23.32 -8.11 -25.03
N VAL A 924 22.63 -7.03 -25.39
CA VAL A 924 22.35 -5.91 -24.48
C VAL A 924 20.97 -6.08 -23.86
N GLU A 925 20.88 -5.86 -22.55
CA GLU A 925 19.62 -5.71 -21.84
C GLU A 925 19.55 -4.36 -21.11
N LEU A 926 18.36 -3.78 -21.08
CA LEU A 926 18.02 -2.53 -20.42
C LEU A 926 17.04 -2.81 -19.29
N PHE A 927 17.40 -2.39 -18.09
CA PHE A 927 16.58 -2.36 -16.89
C PHE A 927 16.17 -0.91 -16.63
N THR A 928 14.90 -0.68 -16.31
CA THR A 928 14.37 0.65 -16.05
C THR A 928 13.53 0.65 -14.79
N SER A 929 13.72 1.65 -13.93
CA SER A 929 12.84 1.94 -12.79
C SER A 929 12.37 3.37 -12.87
N SER A 930 11.07 3.63 -12.73
CA SER A 930 10.52 4.98 -12.85
C SER A 930 9.42 5.26 -11.83
N LEU A 931 9.42 6.47 -11.27
CA LEU A 931 8.41 7.02 -10.38
C LEU A 931 7.88 8.32 -10.99
N VAL A 932 6.56 8.41 -11.11
CA VAL A 932 5.85 9.67 -11.38
C VAL A 932 4.80 9.84 -10.29
N GLN A 933 5.04 10.79 -9.39
CA GLN A 933 4.15 11.12 -8.28
C GLN A 933 3.58 12.52 -8.50
N TYR A 934 2.26 12.68 -8.42
CA TYR A 934 1.62 13.98 -8.40
C TYR A 934 1.22 14.37 -6.98
N GLY A 935 1.22 15.67 -6.69
CA GLY A 935 0.63 16.20 -5.48
C GLY A 935 -0.88 15.98 -5.46
N ASP A 936 -1.46 16.02 -4.27
CA ASP A 936 -2.90 15.93 -4.04
C ASP A 936 -3.37 17.07 -3.12
N GLU A 937 -4.65 17.03 -2.70
CA GLU A 937 -5.23 18.05 -1.81
C GLU A 937 -4.59 18.06 -0.41
N LYS A 938 -3.86 17.00 -0.02
CA LYS A 938 -3.27 16.83 1.32
C LYS A 938 -1.80 17.21 1.38
N ALA A 939 -1.06 17.01 0.29
CA ALA A 939 0.36 17.31 0.20
C ALA A 939 0.84 17.38 -1.25
N SER A 940 1.90 18.16 -1.46
CA SER A 940 2.68 18.12 -2.70
C SER A 940 3.36 16.76 -2.88
N ALA A 941 3.66 16.38 -4.13
CA ALA A 941 4.47 15.23 -4.46
C ALA A 941 5.81 15.30 -3.74
N MET A 942 6.47 16.47 -3.76
CA MET A 942 7.74 16.69 -3.07
C MET A 942 7.64 16.47 -1.55
N ALA A 943 6.61 16.99 -0.91
CA ALA A 943 6.41 16.77 0.53
C ALA A 943 6.18 15.29 0.83
N THR A 944 5.42 14.59 -0.02
CA THR A 944 5.13 13.17 0.14
C THR A 944 6.39 12.33 -0.04
N THR A 945 7.15 12.54 -1.11
CA THR A 945 8.35 11.75 -1.43
C THR A 945 9.57 12.09 -0.58
N VAL A 946 9.50 13.12 0.27
CA VAL A 946 10.53 13.41 1.30
C VAL A 946 10.06 13.03 2.70
N GLY A 947 8.83 13.41 3.06
CA GLY A 947 8.29 13.21 4.41
C GLY A 947 7.89 11.77 4.70
N VAL A 948 7.41 11.01 3.70
CA VAL A 948 7.06 9.60 3.92
C VAL A 948 8.32 8.74 4.14
N PRO A 949 9.37 8.79 3.30
CA PRO A 949 10.56 7.95 3.50
C PRO A 949 11.26 8.15 4.86
N ILE A 950 11.41 9.41 5.32
CA ILE A 950 12.04 9.70 6.61
C ILE A 950 11.23 9.10 7.78
N ALA A 951 9.90 9.17 7.71
CA ALA A 951 9.02 8.57 8.70
C ALA A 951 9.07 7.04 8.68
N LEU A 952 9.08 6.44 7.49
CA LEU A 952 9.20 4.99 7.34
C LEU A 952 10.55 4.47 7.88
N GLY A 953 11.65 5.18 7.63
CA GLY A 953 12.96 4.84 8.21
C GLY A 953 12.94 4.82 9.74
N ALA A 954 12.28 5.81 10.36
CA ALA A 954 12.10 5.84 11.80
C ALA A 954 11.25 4.68 12.31
N LEU A 955 10.15 4.34 11.62
CA LEU A 955 9.29 3.21 11.98
C LEU A 955 10.03 1.86 11.84
N LEU A 956 10.80 1.65 10.77
CA LEU A 956 11.61 0.44 10.60
C LEU A 956 12.64 0.28 11.74
N TYR A 957 13.27 1.38 12.16
CA TYR A 957 14.15 1.37 13.33
C TYR A 957 13.38 1.01 14.62
N LEU A 958 12.23 1.65 14.88
CA LEU A 958 11.41 1.39 16.06
C LEU A 958 10.89 -0.06 16.11
N ASP A 959 10.59 -0.64 14.95
CA ASP A 959 10.18 -2.03 14.77
C ASP A 959 11.35 -3.03 14.87
N GLY A 960 12.58 -2.54 15.13
CA GLY A 960 13.77 -3.38 15.29
C GLY A 960 14.31 -3.98 13.98
N LYS A 961 13.90 -3.46 12.82
CA LYS A 961 14.32 -3.95 11.49
C LYS A 961 15.68 -3.41 11.04
N ILE A 962 16.26 -2.46 11.79
CA ILE A 962 17.58 -1.87 11.53
C ILE A 962 18.50 -2.11 12.74
N ALA A 963 19.38 -3.10 12.63
CA ALA A 963 20.38 -3.49 13.61
C ALA A 963 21.73 -2.79 13.42
N GLN A 964 22.07 -2.30 12.22
CA GLN A 964 23.27 -1.50 11.99
C GLN A 964 23.35 -0.26 12.92
N ARG A 965 24.58 0.12 13.27
CA ARG A 965 24.94 1.28 14.11
C ARG A 965 26.03 2.10 13.43
N GLY A 966 26.19 3.34 13.87
CA GLY A 966 27.01 4.34 13.18
C GLY A 966 26.22 5.13 12.15
N VAL A 967 26.92 5.76 11.21
CA VAL A 967 26.33 6.40 10.03
C VAL A 967 25.92 5.32 9.02
N VAL A 968 24.63 5.24 8.71
CA VAL A 968 24.03 4.19 7.88
C VAL A 968 23.44 4.78 6.61
N SER A 969 23.79 4.17 5.48
CA SER A 969 23.28 4.54 4.16
C SER A 969 22.00 3.78 3.82
N PRO A 970 21.03 4.42 3.13
CA PRO A 970 19.86 3.76 2.59
C PRO A 970 20.21 2.72 1.51
N ALA A 971 21.43 2.75 0.96
CA ALA A 971 21.90 1.74 0.00
C ALA A 971 22.25 0.39 0.64
N SER A 972 22.29 0.29 1.97
CA SER A 972 22.55 -0.98 2.66
C SER A 972 21.37 -1.95 2.56
N ASP A 973 21.65 -3.25 2.41
CA ASP A 973 20.63 -4.30 2.25
C ASP A 973 19.59 -4.34 3.38
N GLU A 974 20.01 -3.99 4.59
CA GLU A 974 19.13 -3.90 5.76
C GLU A 974 18.13 -2.74 5.68
N VAL A 975 18.43 -1.71 4.89
CA VAL A 975 17.56 -0.54 4.75
C VAL A 975 16.76 -0.58 3.45
N TRP A 976 17.40 -0.74 2.28
CA TRP A 976 16.66 -0.61 1.01
C TRP A 976 15.60 -1.68 0.83
N ARG A 977 15.86 -2.93 1.24
CA ARG A 977 14.92 -4.05 1.08
C ARG A 977 13.60 -3.83 1.82
N PRO A 978 13.57 -3.59 3.15
CA PRO A 978 12.32 -3.30 3.85
C PRO A 978 11.71 -1.95 3.46
N MET A 979 12.53 -0.96 3.08
CA MET A 979 12.04 0.34 2.62
C MET A 979 11.24 0.23 1.31
N LEU A 980 11.63 -0.64 0.37
CA LEU A 980 10.87 -0.83 -0.88
C LEU A 980 9.42 -1.22 -0.62
N THR A 981 9.20 -2.23 0.22
CA THR A 981 7.86 -2.68 0.59
C THR A 981 7.10 -1.57 1.31
N ALA A 982 7.75 -0.92 2.28
CA ALA A 982 7.13 0.16 3.04
C ALA A 982 6.72 1.36 2.16
N LEU A 983 7.53 1.73 1.17
CA LEU A 983 7.22 2.80 0.22
C LEU A 983 6.00 2.44 -0.65
N GLN A 984 5.94 1.21 -1.15
CA GLN A 984 4.81 0.73 -1.97
C GLN A 984 3.50 0.70 -1.18
N ASP A 985 3.54 0.23 0.08
CA ASP A 985 2.40 0.21 0.99
C ASP A 985 1.92 1.63 1.32
N ALA A 986 2.84 2.58 1.41
CA ALA A 986 2.55 4.00 1.60
C ALA A 986 2.10 4.71 0.30
N GLY A 987 1.96 3.99 -0.81
CA GLY A 987 1.45 4.53 -2.08
C GLY A 987 2.50 5.14 -3.01
N ILE A 988 3.79 5.09 -2.67
CA ILE A 988 4.90 5.51 -3.54
C ILE A 988 5.31 4.30 -4.40
N ARG A 989 4.82 4.28 -5.64
CA ARG A 989 4.94 3.10 -6.53
C ARG A 989 5.89 3.35 -7.70
N PHE A 990 6.68 2.33 -8.02
CA PHE A 990 7.64 2.34 -9.10
C PHE A 990 7.15 1.45 -10.24
N VAL A 991 7.36 1.91 -11.47
CA VAL A 991 7.12 1.16 -12.69
C VAL A 991 8.47 0.65 -13.19
N GLU A 992 8.62 -0.68 -13.10
CA GLU A 992 9.83 -1.40 -13.51
C GLU A 992 9.66 -1.93 -14.94
N GLY A 993 10.78 -2.07 -15.65
CA GLY A 993 10.81 -2.59 -17.01
C GLY A 993 12.13 -3.24 -17.37
N ARG A 994 12.07 -4.29 -18.19
CA ARG A 994 13.23 -4.98 -18.76
C ARG A 994 13.04 -5.15 -20.26
N ARG A 995 14.03 -4.79 -21.07
CA ARG A 995 13.99 -4.88 -22.53
C ARG A 995 15.32 -5.37 -23.08
N LYS A 996 15.29 -6.22 -24.10
CA LYS A 996 16.49 -6.71 -24.81
C LYS A 996 16.73 -5.88 -26.08
N GLY A 997 17.99 -5.78 -26.50
CA GLY A 997 18.38 -5.19 -27.78
C GLY A 997 18.31 -3.66 -27.87
N THR A 998 18.24 -2.96 -26.74
CA THR A 998 18.26 -1.48 -26.70
C THR A 998 19.10 -1.00 -25.52
N ARG A 999 19.79 0.14 -25.67
CA ARG A 999 20.50 0.82 -24.58
C ARG A 999 19.69 2.00 -23.98
N GLY A 1000 18.45 2.19 -24.44
CA GLY A 1000 17.54 3.19 -23.88
C GLY A 1000 18.04 4.63 -24.06
N VAL A 1001 18.02 5.41 -22.98
CA VAL A 1001 18.44 6.82 -23.00
C VAL A 1001 19.92 6.97 -23.36
N LEU A 1002 20.73 5.95 -23.11
CA LEU A 1002 22.16 5.98 -23.33
C LEU A 1002 22.50 6.33 -24.79
N GLU A 1003 21.80 5.75 -25.77
CA GLU A 1003 22.05 6.02 -27.20
C GLU A 1003 22.00 7.51 -27.56
N GLN A 1004 21.14 8.27 -26.89
CA GLN A 1004 21.02 9.71 -27.11
C GLN A 1004 22.03 10.52 -26.30
N LEU A 1005 22.35 10.10 -25.08
CA LEU A 1005 23.35 10.76 -24.25
C LEU A 1005 24.75 10.62 -24.87
N GLU A 1006 25.07 9.45 -25.42
CA GLU A 1006 26.38 9.20 -26.06
C GLU A 1006 26.62 10.09 -27.28
N GLN A 1007 25.58 10.43 -28.04
CA GLN A 1007 25.67 11.38 -29.15
C GLN A 1007 26.05 12.79 -28.69
N GLN A 1008 25.82 13.11 -27.42
CA GLN A 1008 26.11 14.42 -26.83
C GLN A 1008 27.49 14.47 -26.19
N VAL A 1009 28.26 13.37 -26.15
CA VAL A 1009 29.61 13.35 -25.56
C VAL A 1009 30.51 14.41 -26.18
N ALA A 1010 30.40 14.68 -27.48
CA ALA A 1010 31.21 15.70 -28.16
C ALA A 1010 30.87 17.16 -27.76
N ARG A 1011 29.75 17.39 -27.07
CA ARG A 1011 29.35 18.70 -26.55
C ARG A 1011 30.10 19.06 -25.26
N PHE A 1012 30.58 18.05 -24.54
CA PHE A 1012 31.34 18.17 -23.29
C PHE A 1012 32.83 18.01 -23.58
#